data_AF-A0A5J4UKW3-F1
#
_entry.id   AF-A0A5J4UKW3-F1
#
_cell.length_a   1.000
_cell.length_b   1.000
_cell.length_c   1.000
_cell.angle_alpha   90.00
_cell.angle_beta   90.00
_cell.angle_gamma   90.00
#
_symmetry.space_group_name_H-M   'P 1'
#
loop_
_entity.id
_entity.type
_entity.pdbx_description
1 polymer ?
#
loop_
_entity_poly.entity_id
_entity_poly.type
_entity_poly.pdbx_seq_one_letter_code
_entity_poly.pdbx_strand_id
1 'polypeptide(L)'
;IQLSGTGNGAAINTLLQTGSQLLIEDSEFIQCKGSSDGGAIYLNIQHEGQATISNSSFNQCEAYFGGGISAYINSNGKFLINGTQFTNCGAQTLGGGLEAWLYPENSILELISLTFEKCTSGSQGGGLFVSLTGASLIMPETCLFKNCKCNNNGGGFNIQCTEEESQIQTTVDINQMEFKNCSADFGGGIFMNVNDGGQLSITGQTSFKNCESNYYGGGCYIVIYGGNVNFSSTDWNIFDNCQTQNGGGGMAADFYSKKSILELINIIFKNSKCNYDYCYGGGIFLRCNEPGNQILMNGQIQFENCSSSYLGGGICITIFNNSTVEINNTSFKDCSAEYGGGLEGLVSDGGQLSITGQTSFQNCESNFYGGGCYLSIIDNGRINISSTDQILFDNCSAYYQGGGIVVIVYGGRNLSISSSILFYNCKSNIDDNGFGGGIYAQFNGSESSIQITGQIQFENCSSSYLGGGMFIRIYNQQIIEINQISFKDCCAKQGGGIDVDIDSGGQLYIKNQSIFTGCKTSQTGGGIYSKIYDGTVNIEDTTFDSCTCIQPGDGGALALIHGLSSIISITNSSFIDCKTISNPLDQRYGWGGAIFIQTSITASRLNQSNFLLANLIFIGCSAVNSIGNNIHIRSINTSATGEAIKNGNLLSVKDLSNPPNIISDLYTSVSYAYDYMGINQSIQTSNPGTINLDLHNPLFEQSFTSNVPNPTYIDSIYGKDIKFCGLLQTMCQTIKYAIDRNPTPLSGIPPPDINYSIIMTSNTELDTNIQINSTTLLTGNVIIQSDGYSPEAGNDIYIKRSISTSSFSNSLFTISETGDLSLLGLHFDNLNSSSTNALMSIRRDDNTQQANITIIDCEFNQDSSSYSSSSLSHSIISINGGQM
;
A
#
# COMPACT_ATOMS: atom_id res chain seq x y z
N ILE A 1 23.43 -39.93 51.89
CA ILE A 1 22.43 -40.08 52.98
C ILE A 1 21.11 -40.53 52.37
N GLN A 2 20.44 -41.53 52.94
CA GLN A 2 19.15 -42.07 52.48
C GLN A 2 18.24 -42.28 53.70
N LEU A 3 17.24 -41.42 53.87
CA LEU A 3 16.39 -41.37 55.07
C LEU A 3 14.96 -40.98 54.70
N SER A 4 13.98 -41.64 55.31
CA SER A 4 12.57 -41.25 55.23
C SER A 4 12.03 -41.01 56.64
N GLY A 5 11.30 -39.92 56.85
CA GLY A 5 10.83 -39.54 58.17
C GLY A 5 9.65 -38.58 58.15
N THR A 6 9.02 -38.42 59.31
CA THR A 6 7.95 -37.43 59.52
C THR A 6 8.55 -36.11 59.99
N GLY A 7 8.13 -34.99 59.41
CA GLY A 7 8.59 -33.64 59.77
C GLY A 7 9.49 -32.99 58.71
N ASN A 8 10.19 -31.93 59.12
CA ASN A 8 11.06 -31.11 58.26
C ASN A 8 12.47 -31.69 58.19
N GLY A 9 13.05 -31.74 56.99
CA GLY A 9 14.45 -32.11 56.76
C GLY A 9 14.80 -33.52 57.23
N ALA A 10 14.49 -34.55 56.43
CA ALA A 10 14.68 -35.94 56.85
C ALA A 10 16.14 -36.30 57.21
N ALA A 11 17.12 -35.58 56.65
CA ALA A 11 18.51 -35.71 57.00
C ALA A 11 19.01 -34.59 57.91
N ILE A 12 18.65 -33.33 57.60
CA ILE A 12 19.17 -32.16 58.29
C ILE A 12 18.04 -31.16 58.51
N ASN A 13 17.85 -30.75 59.76
CA ASN A 13 16.89 -29.72 60.17
C ASN A 13 17.59 -28.75 61.12
N THR A 14 17.82 -27.51 60.68
CA THR A 14 18.69 -26.57 61.41
C THR A 14 18.16 -25.15 61.43
N LEU A 15 18.33 -24.50 62.59
CA LEU A 15 18.24 -23.05 62.78
C LEU A 15 19.65 -22.47 62.91
N LEU A 16 20.01 -21.54 62.04
CA LEU A 16 21.30 -20.86 62.02
C LEU A 16 21.09 -19.39 62.41
N GLN A 17 21.74 -18.94 63.47
CA GLN A 17 21.68 -17.57 63.99
C GLN A 17 23.05 -16.90 63.95
N THR A 18 23.22 -15.73 64.57
CA THR A 18 24.48 -14.98 64.60
C THR A 18 25.67 -15.85 64.98
N GLY A 19 26.70 -15.85 64.12
CA GLY A 19 27.90 -16.68 64.26
C GLY A 19 27.74 -18.16 63.88
N SER A 20 26.55 -18.61 63.50
CA SER A 20 26.32 -19.98 63.02
C SER A 20 26.74 -20.14 61.57
N GLN A 21 27.45 -21.24 61.28
CA GLN A 21 27.86 -21.61 59.92
C GLN A 21 27.55 -23.09 59.68
N LEU A 22 26.92 -23.38 58.55
CA LEU A 22 26.74 -24.74 58.03
C LEU A 22 27.45 -24.88 56.69
N LEU A 23 28.32 -25.89 56.57
CA LEU A 23 29.00 -26.25 55.34
C LEU A 23 28.67 -27.70 54.98
N ILE A 24 28.21 -27.91 53.75
CA ILE A 24 28.01 -29.24 53.15
C ILE A 24 28.75 -29.24 51.82
N GLU A 25 29.70 -30.16 51.67
CA GLU A 25 30.52 -30.31 50.46
C GLU A 25 30.55 -31.76 50.00
N ASP A 26 30.65 -31.96 48.68
CA ASP A 26 30.87 -33.26 48.03
C ASP A 26 29.96 -34.38 48.56
N SER A 27 28.69 -34.05 48.80
CA SER A 27 27.73 -34.91 49.50
C SER A 27 26.59 -35.37 48.61
N GLU A 28 26.10 -36.59 48.82
CA GLU A 28 24.96 -37.15 48.08
C GLU A 28 23.78 -37.42 49.02
N PHE A 29 22.61 -36.90 48.66
CA PHE A 29 21.32 -37.15 49.31
C PHE A 29 20.43 -37.93 48.34
N ILE A 30 20.14 -39.18 48.67
CA ILE A 30 19.49 -40.12 47.76
C ILE A 30 18.22 -40.62 48.44
N GLN A 31 17.07 -40.46 47.80
CA GLN A 31 15.77 -40.91 48.31
C GLN A 31 15.44 -40.37 49.71
N CYS A 32 15.82 -39.11 49.99
CA CYS A 32 15.43 -38.44 51.22
C CYS A 32 13.97 -37.99 51.13
N LYS A 33 13.10 -38.52 52.01
CA LYS A 33 11.65 -38.27 51.97
C LYS A 33 11.15 -37.66 53.28
N GLY A 34 10.83 -36.37 53.25
CA GLY A 34 10.21 -35.63 54.34
C GLY A 34 8.70 -35.52 54.16
N SER A 35 7.94 -35.40 55.24
CA SER A 35 6.48 -35.23 55.16
C SER A 35 6.02 -33.77 55.12
N SER A 36 6.94 -32.81 55.32
CA SER A 36 6.66 -31.38 55.32
C SER A 36 7.74 -30.64 54.52
N ASP A 37 8.65 -29.90 55.17
CA ASP A 37 9.52 -28.96 54.49
C ASP A 37 10.92 -29.56 54.31
N GLY A 38 11.44 -29.56 53.08
CA GLY A 38 12.78 -30.04 52.78
C GLY A 38 12.88 -31.57 52.84
N GLY A 39 12.91 -32.24 51.69
CA GLY A 39 12.95 -33.71 51.68
C GLY A 39 14.22 -34.26 52.30
N ALA A 40 15.36 -33.62 52.02
CA ALA A 40 16.63 -33.88 52.68
C ALA A 40 16.93 -32.84 53.76
N ILE A 41 16.83 -31.56 53.42
CA ILE A 41 17.33 -30.47 54.27
C ILE A 41 16.26 -29.40 54.46
N TYR A 42 16.02 -29.03 55.72
CA TYR A 42 15.31 -27.83 56.12
C TYR A 42 16.27 -26.84 56.76
N LEU A 43 16.33 -25.63 56.22
CA LEU A 43 17.18 -24.53 56.70
C LEU A 43 16.33 -23.34 57.15
N ASN A 44 16.60 -22.85 58.35
CA ASN A 44 16.11 -21.55 58.80
C ASN A 44 17.33 -20.69 59.18
N ILE A 45 17.64 -19.68 58.36
CA ILE A 45 18.85 -18.86 58.43
C ILE A 45 18.43 -17.45 58.83
N GLN A 46 18.86 -17.02 60.01
CA GLN A 46 18.42 -15.78 60.64
C GLN A 46 19.61 -15.03 61.23
N HIS A 47 19.46 -13.73 61.46
CA HIS A 47 20.38 -12.89 62.22
C HIS A 47 21.85 -13.08 61.83
N GLU A 48 22.18 -12.86 60.55
CA GLU A 48 23.54 -13.03 59.98
C GLU A 48 24.08 -14.48 59.91
N GLY A 49 23.24 -15.49 60.20
CA GLY A 49 23.58 -16.90 59.99
C GLY A 49 23.94 -17.22 58.54
N GLN A 50 24.76 -18.25 58.33
CA GLN A 50 25.28 -18.59 57.00
C GLN A 50 25.23 -20.08 56.71
N ALA A 51 24.79 -20.44 55.51
CA ALA A 51 24.88 -21.80 54.99
C ALA A 51 25.58 -21.82 53.62
N THR A 52 26.38 -22.86 53.38
CA THR A 52 27.00 -23.14 52.09
C THR A 52 26.84 -24.61 51.72
N ILE A 53 26.32 -24.88 50.53
CA ILE A 53 26.25 -26.23 49.96
C ILE A 53 26.98 -26.23 48.62
N SER A 54 28.05 -27.01 48.50
CA SER A 54 28.86 -27.05 47.28
C SER A 54 29.04 -28.48 46.74
N ASN A 55 29.09 -28.61 45.42
CA ASN A 55 29.41 -29.85 44.69
C ASN A 55 28.63 -31.09 45.16
N SER A 56 27.39 -30.89 45.59
CA SER A 56 26.56 -31.94 46.19
C SER A 56 25.45 -32.39 45.24
N SER A 57 24.79 -33.50 45.54
CA SER A 57 23.68 -34.01 44.74
C SER A 57 22.47 -34.41 45.59
N PHE A 58 21.28 -34.14 45.07
CA PHE A 58 19.99 -34.52 45.62
C PHE A 58 19.26 -35.34 44.56
N ASN A 59 19.03 -36.61 44.83
CA ASN A 59 18.44 -37.55 43.86
C ASN A 59 17.21 -38.22 44.47
N GLN A 60 16.07 -38.18 43.76
CA GLN A 60 14.81 -38.80 44.19
C GLN A 60 14.33 -38.33 45.57
N CYS A 61 14.65 -37.10 45.95
CA CYS A 61 14.21 -36.54 47.22
C CYS A 61 12.77 -36.00 47.08
N GLU A 62 11.94 -36.22 48.10
CA GLU A 62 10.52 -35.87 48.07
C GLU A 62 10.08 -35.16 49.36
N ALA A 63 9.22 -34.15 49.21
CA ALA A 63 8.67 -33.38 50.33
C ALA A 63 7.29 -32.79 50.02
N TYR A 64 6.69 -32.10 51.00
CA TYR A 64 5.55 -31.22 50.73
C TYR A 64 6.04 -29.93 50.03
N PHE A 65 7.00 -29.23 50.64
CA PHE A 65 7.73 -28.09 50.06
C PHE A 65 9.22 -28.41 49.92
N GLY A 66 9.85 -28.05 48.79
CA GLY A 66 11.30 -28.20 48.61
C GLY A 66 11.75 -29.65 48.58
N GLY A 67 11.57 -30.35 47.45
CA GLY A 67 11.77 -31.80 47.37
C GLY A 67 13.15 -32.26 47.83
N GLY A 68 14.21 -31.49 47.55
CA GLY A 68 15.53 -31.66 48.17
C GLY A 68 15.71 -30.76 49.38
N ILE A 69 15.56 -29.44 49.18
CA ILE A 69 15.85 -28.41 50.18
C ILE A 69 14.67 -27.44 50.30
N SER A 70 14.31 -27.10 51.54
CA SER A 70 13.47 -25.93 51.85
C SER A 70 14.28 -24.98 52.74
N ALA A 71 14.31 -23.70 52.37
CA ALA A 71 15.12 -22.68 53.02
C ALA A 71 14.32 -21.41 53.34
N TYR A 72 14.42 -20.95 54.59
CA TYR A 72 13.92 -19.66 55.05
C TYR A 72 15.10 -18.79 55.42
N ILE A 73 15.24 -17.61 54.79
CA ILE A 73 16.38 -16.70 54.94
C ILE A 73 15.82 -15.34 55.37
N ASN A 74 16.23 -14.85 56.53
CA ASN A 74 15.78 -13.55 57.03
C ASN A 74 16.88 -12.85 57.83
N SER A 75 16.66 -11.57 58.13
CA SER A 75 17.48 -10.80 59.07
C SER A 75 18.98 -10.84 58.75
N ASN A 76 19.38 -10.43 57.53
CA ASN A 76 20.75 -10.49 56.99
C ASN A 76 21.34 -11.91 56.83
N GLY A 77 20.50 -12.96 56.84
CA GLY A 77 20.93 -14.33 56.58
C GLY A 77 21.48 -14.53 55.17
N LYS A 78 22.44 -15.46 55.01
CA LYS A 78 23.07 -15.75 53.72
C LYS A 78 23.06 -17.24 53.40
N PHE A 79 22.63 -17.57 52.20
CA PHE A 79 22.69 -18.93 51.69
C PHE A 79 23.38 -18.97 50.33
N LEU A 80 24.48 -19.71 50.24
CA LEU A 80 25.19 -19.99 49.01
C LEU A 80 25.00 -21.46 48.64
N ILE A 81 24.63 -21.74 47.39
CA ILE A 81 24.72 -23.10 46.86
C ILE A 81 25.36 -23.10 45.47
N ASN A 82 26.38 -23.94 45.30
CA ASN A 82 27.30 -23.94 44.18
C ASN A 82 27.49 -25.35 43.61
N GLY A 83 27.49 -25.48 42.27
CA GLY A 83 27.83 -26.72 41.57
C GLY A 83 26.96 -27.93 41.95
N THR A 84 25.75 -27.68 42.47
CA THR A 84 24.90 -28.70 43.09
C THR A 84 23.79 -29.16 42.12
N GLN A 85 23.47 -30.45 42.16
CA GLN A 85 22.51 -31.07 41.24
C GLN A 85 21.28 -31.62 41.97
N PHE A 86 20.10 -31.37 41.41
CA PHE A 86 18.82 -31.91 41.83
C PHE A 86 18.27 -32.78 40.70
N THR A 87 18.01 -34.06 40.96
CA THR A 87 17.62 -35.02 39.92
C THR A 87 16.46 -35.89 40.37
N ASN A 88 15.37 -35.92 39.61
CA ASN A 88 14.12 -36.62 39.94
C ASN A 88 13.54 -36.23 41.33
N CYS A 89 13.78 -35.01 41.80
CA CYS A 89 13.21 -34.55 43.07
C CYS A 89 11.75 -34.09 42.87
N GLY A 90 10.91 -34.29 43.89
CA GLY A 90 9.47 -34.00 43.82
C GLY A 90 8.97 -33.22 45.03
N ALA A 91 8.12 -32.22 44.80
CA ALA A 91 7.38 -31.53 45.86
C ALA A 91 5.87 -31.60 45.61
N GLN A 92 5.06 -31.69 46.67
CA GLN A 92 3.60 -31.65 46.52
C GLN A 92 3.11 -30.27 46.08
N THR A 93 3.81 -29.19 46.46
CA THR A 93 3.37 -27.82 46.20
C THR A 93 4.45 -26.97 45.52
N LEU A 94 5.55 -26.66 46.19
CA LEU A 94 6.54 -25.67 45.73
C LEU A 94 7.94 -26.26 45.62
N GLY A 95 8.66 -25.92 44.55
CA GLY A 95 10.10 -26.16 44.44
C GLY A 95 10.47 -27.64 44.42
N GLY A 96 10.31 -28.31 43.28
CA GLY A 96 10.55 -29.76 43.20
C GLY A 96 11.96 -30.18 43.61
N GLY A 97 12.97 -29.34 43.37
CA GLY A 97 14.31 -29.49 43.93
C GLY A 97 14.56 -28.59 45.15
N LEU A 98 14.36 -27.28 44.97
CA LEU A 98 14.64 -26.26 45.97
C LEU A 98 13.47 -25.27 46.10
N GLU A 99 13.10 -24.99 47.34
CA GLU A 99 12.22 -23.89 47.70
C GLU A 99 12.97 -22.93 48.63
N ALA A 100 12.89 -21.62 48.35
CA ALA A 100 13.48 -20.58 49.19
C ALA A 100 12.54 -19.39 49.43
N TRP A 101 12.44 -18.97 50.70
CA TRP A 101 11.76 -17.76 51.14
C TRP A 101 12.76 -16.78 51.72
N LEU A 102 12.80 -15.57 51.16
CA LEU A 102 13.67 -14.50 51.62
C LEU A 102 12.81 -13.35 52.16
N TYR A 103 13.07 -12.98 53.40
CA TYR A 103 12.42 -11.84 54.06
C TYR A 103 13.42 -10.71 54.31
N PRO A 104 12.94 -9.50 54.67
CA PRO A 104 13.74 -8.27 54.65
C PRO A 104 15.02 -8.26 55.50
N GLU A 105 15.70 -7.11 55.45
CA GLU A 105 17.02 -6.83 56.03
C GLU A 105 18.20 -7.43 55.23
N ASN A 106 18.27 -7.18 53.92
CA ASN A 106 19.41 -7.56 53.06
C ASN A 106 19.76 -9.06 53.10
N SER A 107 18.76 -9.93 53.23
CA SER A 107 18.95 -11.37 53.11
C SER A 107 19.38 -11.74 51.69
N ILE A 108 20.32 -12.69 51.54
CA ILE A 108 20.92 -13.04 50.24
C ILE A 108 20.81 -14.54 49.99
N LEU A 109 20.30 -14.90 48.82
CA LEU A 109 20.44 -16.23 48.21
C LEU A 109 21.33 -16.14 46.98
N GLU A 110 22.41 -16.92 46.96
CA GLU A 110 23.32 -17.02 45.82
C GLU A 110 23.32 -18.44 45.26
N LEU A 111 22.97 -18.58 43.98
CA LEU A 111 22.87 -19.87 43.28
C LEU A 111 23.86 -19.90 42.11
N ILE A 112 24.86 -20.76 42.18
CA ILE A 112 25.97 -20.82 41.22
C ILE A 112 25.99 -22.19 40.53
N SER A 113 25.91 -22.21 39.20
CA SER A 113 26.11 -23.43 38.40
C SER A 113 25.24 -24.62 38.83
N LEU A 114 23.94 -24.38 39.08
CA LEU A 114 23.02 -25.42 39.53
C LEU A 114 22.36 -26.18 38.37
N THR A 115 22.07 -27.46 38.58
CA THR A 115 21.29 -28.27 37.62
C THR A 115 20.06 -28.86 38.29
N PHE A 116 18.90 -28.63 37.70
CA PHE A 116 17.63 -29.26 38.02
C PHE A 116 17.22 -30.15 36.84
N GLU A 117 17.15 -31.45 37.05
CA GLU A 117 16.75 -32.41 36.01
C GLU A 117 15.58 -33.28 36.48
N LYS A 118 14.51 -33.32 35.69
CA LYS A 118 13.30 -34.12 35.95
C LYS A 118 12.66 -33.83 37.31
N CYS A 119 12.85 -32.61 37.82
CA CYS A 119 12.22 -32.18 39.05
C CYS A 119 10.75 -31.82 38.79
N THR A 120 9.88 -32.14 39.75
CA THR A 120 8.44 -31.88 39.63
C THR A 120 7.86 -31.20 40.86
N SER A 121 6.89 -30.31 40.66
CA SER A 121 6.09 -29.75 41.75
C SER A 121 4.60 -29.75 41.43
N GLY A 122 3.76 -29.94 42.45
CA GLY A 122 2.31 -29.96 42.25
C GLY A 122 1.67 -28.59 42.04
N SER A 123 2.39 -27.49 42.29
CA SER A 123 1.90 -26.13 42.09
C SER A 123 2.91 -25.24 41.36
N GLN A 124 4.03 -24.85 41.98
CA GLN A 124 4.91 -23.81 41.43
C GLN A 124 6.38 -24.24 41.45
N GLY A 125 7.13 -23.85 40.42
CA GLY A 125 8.58 -24.08 40.35
C GLY A 125 8.94 -25.56 40.31
N GLY A 126 8.85 -26.19 39.13
CA GLY A 126 9.11 -27.63 39.01
C GLY A 126 10.53 -28.01 39.46
N GLY A 127 11.53 -27.16 39.22
CA GLY A 127 12.87 -27.27 39.82
C GLY A 127 13.05 -26.35 41.03
N LEU A 128 12.81 -25.06 40.83
CA LEU A 128 13.12 -24.00 41.79
C LEU A 128 11.91 -23.11 42.05
N PHE A 129 11.64 -22.82 43.31
CA PHE A 129 10.73 -21.76 43.74
C PHE A 129 11.48 -20.77 44.62
N VAL A 130 11.38 -19.47 44.32
CA VAL A 130 11.94 -18.39 45.15
C VAL A 130 10.90 -17.30 45.35
N SER A 131 10.67 -16.92 46.61
CA SER A 131 9.89 -15.73 46.97
C SER A 131 10.75 -14.79 47.79
N LEU A 132 10.80 -13.51 47.40
CA LEU A 132 11.65 -12.51 48.05
C LEU A 132 10.90 -11.20 48.31
N THR A 133 11.04 -10.71 49.56
CA THR A 133 10.57 -9.41 50.02
C THR A 133 11.70 -8.65 50.71
N GLY A 134 12.10 -7.48 50.19
CA GLY A 134 13.20 -6.66 50.72
C GLY A 134 14.56 -7.37 50.75
N ALA A 135 14.83 -8.23 49.76
CA ALA A 135 15.97 -9.15 49.74
C ALA A 135 16.56 -9.33 48.33
N SER A 136 17.67 -10.07 48.22
CA SER A 136 18.42 -10.26 46.97
C SER A 136 18.59 -11.73 46.57
N LEU A 137 18.31 -12.02 45.30
CA LEU A 137 18.69 -13.26 44.62
C LEU A 137 19.80 -12.97 43.60
N ILE A 138 20.89 -13.72 43.67
CA ILE A 138 22.03 -13.59 42.76
C ILE A 138 22.29 -14.94 42.08
N MET A 139 22.32 -14.96 40.75
CA MET A 139 22.63 -16.14 39.94
C MET A 139 23.75 -15.82 38.94
N PRO A 140 25.03 -15.82 39.38
CA PRO A 140 26.13 -15.27 38.59
C PRO A 140 26.61 -16.21 37.48
N GLU A 141 26.31 -17.51 37.58
CA GLU A 141 26.68 -18.53 36.59
C GLU A 141 25.44 -19.29 36.09
N THR A 142 25.62 -20.02 34.99
CA THR A 142 24.54 -20.74 34.30
C THR A 142 23.82 -21.74 35.19
N CYS A 143 22.52 -21.51 35.42
CA CYS A 143 21.64 -22.51 36.02
C CYS A 143 20.80 -23.22 34.96
N LEU A 144 20.75 -24.55 35.05
CA LEU A 144 20.17 -25.43 34.03
C LEU A 144 18.92 -26.14 34.56
N PHE A 145 17.82 -26.07 33.80
CA PHE A 145 16.55 -26.72 34.06
C PHE A 145 16.20 -27.65 32.89
N LYS A 146 16.13 -28.96 33.14
CA LYS A 146 15.89 -29.98 32.11
C LYS A 146 14.71 -30.86 32.48
N ASN A 147 13.72 -30.96 31.60
CA ASN A 147 12.55 -31.81 31.78
C ASN A 147 11.82 -31.54 33.12
N CYS A 148 11.86 -30.30 33.62
CA CYS A 148 11.19 -29.92 34.85
C CYS A 148 9.71 -29.64 34.56
N LYS A 149 8.83 -29.99 35.49
CA LYS A 149 7.38 -29.82 35.30
C LYS A 149 6.69 -29.32 36.55
N CYS A 150 5.74 -28.42 36.39
CA CYS A 150 4.77 -28.12 37.44
C CYS A 150 3.34 -28.08 36.87
N ASN A 151 2.34 -28.08 37.76
CA ASN A 151 0.93 -28.00 37.33
C ASN A 151 0.41 -26.56 37.24
N ASN A 152 1.14 -25.54 37.71
CA ASN A 152 0.65 -24.16 37.67
C ASN A 152 1.71 -23.22 37.08
N ASN A 153 2.64 -22.73 37.89
CA ASN A 153 3.50 -21.61 37.49
C ASN A 153 4.98 -22.02 37.44
N GLY A 154 5.63 -21.86 36.29
CA GLY A 154 7.08 -22.01 36.15
C GLY A 154 7.52 -23.46 36.14
N GLY A 155 7.61 -24.07 34.96
CA GLY A 155 7.92 -25.50 34.84
C GLY A 155 9.32 -25.83 35.33
N GLY A 156 10.29 -24.96 35.10
CA GLY A 156 11.61 -24.99 35.73
C GLY A 156 11.69 -24.12 36.97
N PHE A 157 11.35 -22.84 36.82
CA PHE A 157 11.58 -21.81 37.84
C PHE A 157 10.35 -20.92 38.05
N ASN A 158 9.97 -20.71 39.30
CA ASN A 158 9.01 -19.68 39.70
C ASN A 158 9.69 -18.66 40.61
N ILE A 159 9.52 -17.38 40.30
CA ILE A 159 10.02 -16.28 41.12
C ILE A 159 8.94 -15.26 41.44
N GLN A 160 8.92 -14.82 42.69
CA GLN A 160 8.03 -13.78 43.20
C GLN A 160 8.85 -12.68 43.89
N CYS A 161 8.72 -11.45 43.40
CA CYS A 161 9.49 -10.30 43.88
C CYS A 161 8.53 -9.22 44.38
N THR A 162 8.67 -8.79 45.64
CA THR A 162 7.83 -7.73 46.23
C THR A 162 8.71 -6.78 47.03
N GLU A 163 8.54 -5.46 46.94
CA GLU A 163 9.20 -4.53 47.87
C GLU A 163 8.51 -4.57 49.25
N GLU A 164 9.24 -4.27 50.33
CA GLU A 164 8.63 -3.97 51.63
C GLU A 164 8.14 -2.50 51.62
N GLU A 165 7.09 -2.15 52.39
CA GLU A 165 6.56 -0.77 52.53
C GLU A 165 7.57 0.23 53.19
N SER A 166 8.88 -0.05 53.16
CA SER A 166 9.93 0.59 53.97
C SER A 166 11.32 0.64 53.29
N GLN A 167 11.45 1.28 52.11
CA GLN A 167 12.74 1.71 51.50
C GLN A 167 13.80 0.64 51.17
N ILE A 168 13.57 -0.65 51.42
CA ILE A 168 14.51 -1.73 51.10
C ILE A 168 14.12 -2.36 49.76
N GLN A 169 14.94 -2.12 48.75
CA GLN A 169 14.72 -2.60 47.39
C GLN A 169 14.91 -4.12 47.29
N THR A 170 13.98 -4.78 46.61
CA THR A 170 14.09 -6.20 46.23
C THR A 170 14.80 -6.31 44.87
N THR A 171 15.91 -7.04 44.83
CA THR A 171 16.74 -7.18 43.62
C THR A 171 16.93 -8.63 43.19
N VAL A 172 16.78 -8.87 41.90
CA VAL A 172 17.08 -10.18 41.28
C VAL A 172 18.06 -9.95 40.15
N ASP A 173 19.27 -10.46 40.31
CA ASP A 173 20.33 -10.36 39.31
C ASP A 173 20.67 -11.75 38.79
N ILE A 174 20.16 -12.05 37.60
CA ILE A 174 20.39 -13.31 36.92
C ILE A 174 21.32 -13.07 35.74
N ASN A 175 22.45 -13.76 35.73
CA ASN A 175 23.33 -13.79 34.57
C ASN A 175 22.74 -14.74 33.52
N GLN A 176 22.78 -16.05 33.73
CA GLN A 176 22.46 -17.02 32.67
C GLN A 176 21.56 -18.16 33.14
N MET A 177 20.55 -18.50 32.33
CA MET A 177 19.68 -19.67 32.55
C MET A 177 19.46 -20.47 31.26
N GLU A 178 19.31 -21.78 31.40
CA GLU A 178 18.91 -22.67 30.30
C GLU A 178 17.71 -23.53 30.70
N PHE A 179 16.63 -23.45 29.92
CA PHE A 179 15.44 -24.28 30.09
C PHE A 179 15.28 -25.21 28.88
N LYS A 180 15.14 -26.51 29.13
CA LYS A 180 15.00 -27.54 28.09
C LYS A 180 13.86 -28.49 28.43
N ASN A 181 12.87 -28.56 27.54
CA ASN A 181 11.69 -29.44 27.68
C ASN A 181 10.92 -29.22 29.00
N CYS A 182 10.86 -27.99 29.50
CA CYS A 182 10.11 -27.67 30.71
C CYS A 182 8.64 -27.39 30.40
N SER A 183 7.73 -27.74 31.31
CA SER A 183 6.29 -27.51 31.11
C SER A 183 5.54 -27.07 32.36
N ALA A 184 4.52 -26.23 32.16
CA ALA A 184 3.64 -25.69 33.21
C ALA A 184 2.27 -25.29 32.63
N ASP A 185 1.36 -24.80 33.46
CA ASP A 185 0.15 -24.12 32.97
C ASP A 185 0.50 -22.70 32.50
N PHE A 186 1.40 -22.03 33.22
CA PHE A 186 1.88 -20.69 32.93
C PHE A 186 3.41 -20.63 33.02
N GLY A 187 4.09 -20.14 31.98
CA GLY A 187 5.54 -20.04 31.97
C GLY A 187 6.20 -21.41 31.93
N GLY A 188 6.19 -22.07 30.77
CA GLY A 188 6.69 -23.45 30.65
C GLY A 188 8.12 -23.64 31.15
N GLY A 189 8.99 -22.66 30.92
CA GLY A 189 10.31 -22.56 31.56
C GLY A 189 10.25 -21.79 32.88
N ILE A 190 9.91 -20.50 32.81
CA ILE A 190 9.92 -19.57 33.93
C ILE A 190 8.60 -18.82 34.09
N PHE A 191 8.18 -18.64 35.33
CA PHE A 191 7.11 -17.71 35.70
C PHE A 191 7.68 -16.63 36.63
N MET A 192 7.41 -15.37 36.31
CA MET A 192 7.88 -14.21 37.06
C MET A 192 6.70 -13.36 37.52
N ASN A 193 6.58 -13.14 38.83
CA ASN A 193 5.65 -12.20 39.42
C ASN A 193 6.41 -11.06 40.09
N VAL A 194 6.27 -9.84 39.56
CA VAL A 194 7.03 -8.66 40.01
C VAL A 194 6.05 -7.59 40.49
N ASN A 195 5.94 -7.46 41.80
CA ASN A 195 5.09 -6.50 42.48
C ASN A 195 5.78 -5.14 42.65
N ASP A 196 5.04 -4.16 43.18
CA ASP A 196 5.47 -2.78 43.38
C ASP A 196 6.90 -2.72 43.94
N GLY A 197 7.76 -1.96 43.26
CA GLY A 197 9.15 -1.73 43.67
C GLY A 197 10.16 -2.83 43.33
N GLY A 198 9.71 -4.05 43.02
CA GLY A 198 10.59 -5.15 42.62
C GLY A 198 11.39 -4.84 41.36
N GLN A 199 12.69 -5.11 41.38
CA GLN A 199 13.56 -5.03 40.21
C GLN A 199 14.08 -6.41 39.84
N LEU A 200 13.74 -6.89 38.65
CA LEU A 200 14.25 -8.14 38.12
C LEU A 200 15.06 -7.87 36.85
N SER A 201 16.34 -8.27 36.88
CA SER A 201 17.26 -8.15 35.76
C SER A 201 17.80 -9.51 35.34
N ILE A 202 17.63 -9.84 34.07
CA ILE A 202 18.27 -10.98 33.41
C ILE A 202 19.25 -10.39 32.39
N THR A 203 20.54 -10.50 32.65
CA THR A 203 21.62 -9.74 31.97
C THR A 203 22.49 -10.58 31.02
N GLY A 204 22.52 -11.90 31.21
CA GLY A 204 23.30 -12.83 30.40
C GLY A 204 22.42 -13.73 29.54
N GLN A 205 23.09 -14.55 28.73
CA GLN A 205 22.48 -15.28 27.63
C GLN A 205 21.51 -16.36 28.12
N THR A 206 20.20 -16.10 28.09
CA THR A 206 19.18 -17.07 28.52
C THR A 206 18.57 -17.82 27.35
N SER A 207 18.34 -19.13 27.50
CA SER A 207 17.68 -19.94 26.46
C SER A 207 16.50 -20.76 26.97
N PHE A 208 15.44 -20.80 26.18
CA PHE A 208 14.25 -21.63 26.35
C PHE A 208 14.12 -22.51 25.12
N LYS A 209 14.16 -23.83 25.30
CA LYS A 209 14.07 -24.79 24.21
C LYS A 209 13.02 -25.85 24.47
N ASN A 210 12.08 -25.99 23.53
CA ASN A 210 10.96 -26.93 23.62
C ASN A 210 10.15 -26.77 24.92
N CYS A 211 10.03 -25.54 25.44
CA CYS A 211 9.22 -25.28 26.62
C CYS A 211 7.75 -25.11 26.21
N GLU A 212 6.84 -25.63 27.03
CA GLU A 212 5.41 -25.65 26.74
C GLU A 212 4.58 -25.13 27.90
N SER A 213 3.54 -24.34 27.61
CA SER A 213 2.53 -23.94 28.60
C SER A 213 1.11 -24.27 28.16
N ASN A 214 0.24 -24.64 29.09
CA ASN A 214 -1.18 -24.83 28.75
C ASN A 214 -1.93 -23.51 28.51
N TYR A 215 -1.47 -22.38 29.05
CA TYR A 215 -2.17 -21.09 28.90
C TYR A 215 -1.29 -19.99 28.32
N TYR A 216 -0.32 -19.48 29.09
CA TYR A 216 0.47 -18.31 28.66
C TYR A 216 1.96 -18.52 28.84
N GLY A 217 2.74 -18.07 27.85
CA GLY A 217 4.20 -18.04 27.93
C GLY A 217 4.82 -19.43 27.83
N GLY A 218 4.95 -19.97 26.62
CA GLY A 218 5.52 -21.31 26.44
C GLY A 218 6.93 -21.44 27.02
N GLY A 219 7.76 -20.40 26.85
CA GLY A 219 9.02 -20.27 27.58
C GLY A 219 8.86 -19.49 28.89
N CYS A 220 8.28 -18.30 28.81
CA CYS A 220 8.29 -17.33 29.90
C CYS A 220 6.93 -16.64 30.07
N TYR A 221 6.43 -16.56 31.30
CA TYR A 221 5.27 -15.71 31.62
C TYR A 221 5.60 -14.71 32.72
N ILE A 222 5.26 -13.45 32.47
CA ILE A 222 5.59 -12.31 33.34
C ILE A 222 4.29 -11.64 33.78
N VAL A 223 4.14 -11.44 35.08
CA VAL A 223 3.04 -10.67 35.65
C VAL A 223 3.64 -9.52 36.45
N ILE A 224 3.23 -8.29 36.12
CA ILE A 224 3.80 -7.08 36.72
C ILE A 224 2.71 -6.28 37.42
N TYR A 225 2.85 -6.15 38.74
CA TYR A 225 2.05 -5.29 39.63
C TYR A 225 2.90 -4.11 40.11
N GLY A 226 3.51 -3.33 39.19
CA GLY A 226 4.17 -2.04 39.50
C GLY A 226 5.68 -2.11 39.74
N GLY A 227 6.30 -3.25 39.48
CA GLY A 227 7.76 -3.38 39.42
C GLY A 227 8.34 -3.18 38.02
N ASN A 228 9.65 -3.42 37.89
CA ASN A 228 10.36 -3.34 36.61
C ASN A 228 11.03 -4.68 36.27
N VAL A 229 10.95 -5.04 34.99
CA VAL A 229 11.62 -6.21 34.43
C VAL A 229 12.53 -5.76 33.30
N ASN A 230 13.81 -6.08 33.41
CA ASN A 230 14.78 -5.90 32.36
C ASN A 230 15.28 -7.27 31.88
N PHE A 231 14.95 -7.59 30.63
CA PHE A 231 15.42 -8.78 29.93
C PHE A 231 16.38 -8.32 28.82
N SER A 232 17.64 -8.10 29.19
CA SER A 232 18.66 -7.59 28.27
C SER A 232 19.88 -8.47 28.29
N SER A 233 20.43 -8.84 27.14
CA SER A 233 21.73 -9.51 27.12
C SER A 233 22.67 -8.83 26.13
N THR A 234 23.97 -8.88 26.43
CA THR A 234 25.01 -8.50 25.46
C THR A 234 25.08 -9.48 24.29
N ASP A 235 24.64 -10.72 24.52
CA ASP A 235 24.41 -11.75 23.51
C ASP A 235 22.90 -11.96 23.29
N TRP A 236 22.53 -12.99 22.53
CA TRP A 236 21.13 -13.28 22.20
C TRP A 236 20.43 -14.13 23.25
N ASN A 237 19.32 -13.64 23.79
CA ASN A 237 18.34 -14.48 24.48
C ASN A 237 17.51 -15.25 23.44
N ILE A 238 17.28 -16.55 23.68
CA ILE A 238 16.72 -17.43 22.64
C ILE A 238 15.48 -18.16 23.17
N PHE A 239 14.37 -18.04 22.45
CA PHE A 239 13.17 -18.85 22.59
C PHE A 239 13.02 -19.72 21.34
N ASP A 240 13.36 -21.01 21.43
CA ASP A 240 13.34 -21.94 20.30
C ASP A 240 12.32 -23.06 20.51
N ASN A 241 11.37 -23.15 19.58
CA ASN A 241 10.30 -24.16 19.58
C ASN A 241 9.48 -24.16 20.88
N CYS A 242 9.22 -22.97 21.43
CA CYS A 242 8.32 -22.79 22.58
C CYS A 242 6.86 -22.75 22.12
N GLN A 243 5.96 -23.35 22.91
CA GLN A 243 4.57 -23.55 22.51
C GLN A 243 3.58 -23.23 23.63
N THR A 244 2.41 -22.72 23.24
CA THR A 244 1.30 -22.49 24.17
C THR A 244 -0.06 -22.69 23.51
N GLN A 245 -1.12 -22.76 24.32
CA GLN A 245 -2.50 -22.94 23.85
C GLN A 245 -3.37 -21.67 23.96
N ASN A 246 -2.89 -20.56 24.54
CA ASN A 246 -3.69 -19.33 24.66
C ASN A 246 -2.94 -18.10 24.15
N GLY A 247 -1.75 -17.80 24.69
CA GLY A 247 -0.95 -16.74 24.08
C GLY A 247 0.51 -16.65 24.51
N GLY A 248 1.34 -16.09 23.63
CA GLY A 248 2.77 -15.92 23.84
C GLY A 248 3.53 -17.24 23.75
N GLY A 249 3.66 -17.80 22.55
CA GLY A 249 4.34 -19.08 22.35
C GLY A 249 5.76 -19.08 22.93
N GLY A 250 6.50 -17.98 22.81
CA GLY A 250 7.75 -17.75 23.53
C GLY A 250 7.53 -17.08 24.89
N MET A 251 6.96 -15.88 24.87
CA MET A 251 6.78 -15.03 26.06
C MET A 251 5.37 -14.43 26.13
N ALA A 252 4.80 -14.35 27.33
CA ALA A 252 3.63 -13.53 27.59
C ALA A 252 3.90 -12.55 28.75
N ALA A 253 3.28 -11.37 28.73
CA ALA A 253 3.31 -10.44 29.86
C ALA A 253 1.99 -9.69 30.09
N ASP A 254 1.60 -9.62 31.36
CA ASP A 254 0.41 -8.92 31.85
C ASP A 254 0.80 -7.80 32.83
N PHE A 255 0.17 -6.63 32.65
CA PHE A 255 0.39 -5.45 33.48
C PHE A 255 -0.88 -5.09 34.27
N TYR A 256 -0.81 -5.21 35.60
CA TYR A 256 -1.93 -5.02 36.53
C TYR A 256 -1.74 -3.88 37.54
N SER A 257 -0.68 -3.09 37.40
CA SER A 257 -0.50 -1.83 38.13
C SER A 257 0.01 -0.74 37.19
N LYS A 258 0.12 0.48 37.73
CA LYS A 258 0.49 1.68 36.98
C LYS A 258 2.01 1.81 36.88
N LYS A 259 2.49 2.42 35.79
CA LYS A 259 3.90 2.85 35.64
C LYS A 259 4.95 1.73 35.72
N SER A 260 4.59 0.50 35.39
CA SER A 260 5.54 -0.61 35.31
C SER A 260 6.37 -0.52 34.02
N ILE A 261 7.58 -1.08 34.04
CA ILE A 261 8.49 -1.10 32.89
C ILE A 261 8.87 -2.53 32.52
N LEU A 262 8.74 -2.87 31.23
CA LEU A 262 9.33 -4.07 30.64
C LEU A 262 10.29 -3.65 29.53
N GLU A 263 11.58 -3.94 29.70
CA GLU A 263 12.61 -3.73 28.69
C GLU A 263 13.07 -5.09 28.12
N LEU A 264 13.04 -5.20 26.79
CA LEU A 264 13.47 -6.39 26.03
C LEU A 264 14.58 -5.98 25.08
N ILE A 265 15.76 -6.61 25.19
CA ILE A 265 16.94 -6.32 24.36
C ILE A 265 17.62 -7.61 23.90
N ASN A 266 17.97 -7.65 22.59
CA ASN A 266 18.71 -8.75 21.96
C ASN A 266 18.05 -10.11 22.15
N ILE A 267 16.86 -10.30 21.57
CA ILE A 267 16.05 -11.52 21.74
C ILE A 267 15.69 -12.13 20.39
N ILE A 268 15.81 -13.45 20.28
CA ILE A 268 15.34 -14.26 19.15
C ILE A 268 14.20 -15.16 19.60
N PHE A 269 13.04 -15.01 18.97
CA PHE A 269 11.93 -15.94 19.00
C PHE A 269 11.96 -16.75 17.71
N LYS A 270 12.17 -18.06 17.82
CA LYS A 270 12.31 -18.97 16.69
C LYS A 270 11.35 -20.14 16.83
N ASN A 271 10.61 -20.46 15.76
CA ASN A 271 9.65 -21.56 15.74
C ASN A 271 8.65 -21.52 16.91
N SER A 272 8.39 -20.34 17.49
CA SER A 272 7.51 -20.20 18.64
C SER A 272 6.06 -20.14 18.17
N LYS A 273 5.18 -20.91 18.81
CA LYS A 273 3.83 -21.15 18.27
C LYS A 273 2.73 -21.07 19.32
N CYS A 274 1.58 -20.56 18.90
CA CYS A 274 0.30 -20.72 19.58
C CYS A 274 -0.71 -21.35 18.59
N ASN A 275 -0.98 -22.65 18.73
CA ASN A 275 -1.67 -23.45 17.70
C ASN A 275 -3.10 -23.88 18.09
N TYR A 276 -3.63 -23.43 19.22
CA TYR A 276 -5.00 -23.73 19.65
C TYR A 276 -5.99 -22.72 19.06
N ASP A 277 -7.30 -23.00 19.06
CA ASP A 277 -8.32 -22.08 18.56
C ASP A 277 -8.28 -20.74 19.33
N TYR A 278 -8.33 -19.62 18.62
CA TYR A 278 -8.31 -18.25 19.18
C TYR A 278 -7.02 -17.89 19.97
N CYS A 279 -5.86 -18.28 19.45
CA CYS A 279 -4.56 -18.00 20.04
C CYS A 279 -4.03 -16.57 19.78
N TYR A 280 -3.22 -16.04 20.69
CA TYR A 280 -2.66 -14.69 20.61
C TYR A 280 -1.13 -14.69 20.66
N GLY A 281 -0.43 -14.17 19.64
CA GLY A 281 1.01 -13.95 19.72
C GLY A 281 1.83 -15.25 19.66
N GLY A 282 2.32 -15.63 18.47
CA GLY A 282 3.15 -16.83 18.33
C GLY A 282 4.51 -16.69 19.03
N GLY A 283 5.14 -15.51 18.96
CA GLY A 283 6.32 -15.17 19.75
C GLY A 283 5.94 -14.54 21.09
N ILE A 284 5.30 -13.37 21.05
CA ILE A 284 4.97 -12.57 22.22
C ILE A 284 3.46 -12.25 22.30
N PHE A 285 2.90 -12.32 23.51
CA PHE A 285 1.58 -11.76 23.83
C PHE A 285 1.69 -10.73 24.97
N LEU A 286 1.17 -9.51 24.76
CA LEU A 286 1.26 -8.41 25.72
C LEU A 286 -0.09 -7.77 26.02
N ARG A 287 -0.41 -7.58 27.30
CA ARG A 287 -1.64 -6.88 27.74
C ARG A 287 -1.35 -5.73 28.70
N CYS A 288 -1.50 -4.50 28.20
CA CYS A 288 -1.28 -3.27 28.96
C CYS A 288 -2.62 -2.63 29.35
N ASN A 289 -3.24 -3.12 30.42
CA ASN A 289 -4.57 -2.66 30.83
C ASN A 289 -4.54 -1.49 31.81
N GLU A 290 -3.49 -1.36 32.62
CA GLU A 290 -3.38 -0.29 33.61
C GLU A 290 -2.61 0.93 33.09
N PRO A 291 -2.79 2.13 33.67
CA PRO A 291 -2.24 3.34 33.09
C PRO A 291 -0.73 3.53 33.24
N GLY A 292 -0.13 4.09 32.17
CA GLY A 292 1.23 4.60 32.15
C GLY A 292 2.33 3.53 32.14
N ASN A 293 2.00 2.28 31.79
CA ASN A 293 3.00 1.22 31.62
C ASN A 293 3.87 1.48 30.38
N GLN A 294 5.13 1.08 30.44
CA GLN A 294 6.10 1.28 29.36
C GLN A 294 6.72 -0.05 28.95
N ILE A 295 6.63 -0.37 27.67
CA ILE A 295 7.24 -1.56 27.08
C ILE A 295 8.23 -1.08 26.01
N LEU A 296 9.49 -1.43 26.19
CA LEU A 296 10.58 -1.02 25.35
C LEU A 296 11.20 -2.24 24.69
N MET A 297 10.88 -2.47 23.42
CA MET A 297 11.54 -3.48 22.59
C MET A 297 12.66 -2.80 21.81
N ASN A 298 13.84 -2.78 22.44
CA ASN A 298 15.01 -2.03 21.99
C ASN A 298 16.14 -2.98 21.58
N GLY A 299 17.03 -2.53 20.70
CA GLY A 299 18.10 -3.38 20.17
C GLY A 299 17.60 -4.35 19.09
N GLN A 300 18.42 -5.31 18.69
CA GLN A 300 18.03 -6.22 17.61
C GLN A 300 17.08 -7.29 18.17
N ILE A 301 15.84 -7.35 17.71
CA ILE A 301 14.88 -8.41 18.09
C ILE A 301 14.44 -9.14 16.84
N GLN A 302 14.33 -10.47 16.91
CA GLN A 302 14.02 -11.32 15.76
C GLN A 302 12.89 -12.29 16.06
N PHE A 303 11.91 -12.33 15.16
CA PHE A 303 10.86 -13.34 15.11
C PHE A 303 11.05 -14.15 13.83
N GLU A 304 11.37 -15.42 13.97
CA GLU A 304 11.60 -16.35 12.86
C GLU A 304 10.61 -17.50 12.92
N ASN A 305 9.78 -17.66 11.88
CA ASN A 305 8.84 -18.77 11.77
C ASN A 305 7.90 -18.88 12.99
N CYS A 306 7.48 -17.72 13.51
CA CYS A 306 6.51 -17.62 14.60
C CYS A 306 5.09 -17.64 14.06
N SER A 307 4.19 -18.40 14.69
CA SER A 307 2.81 -18.52 14.21
C SER A 307 1.78 -18.50 15.34
N SER A 308 0.65 -17.85 15.08
CA SER A 308 -0.54 -17.86 15.93
C SER A 308 -1.74 -18.31 15.11
N SER A 309 -2.70 -19.03 15.69
CA SER A 309 -3.92 -19.39 14.96
C SER A 309 -4.86 -18.21 14.70
N TYR A 310 -4.77 -17.13 15.50
CA TYR A 310 -5.73 -16.03 15.43
C TYR A 310 -5.05 -14.66 15.28
N LEU A 311 -4.55 -14.04 16.36
CA LEU A 311 -3.93 -12.70 16.28
C LEU A 311 -2.41 -12.79 16.41
N GLY A 312 -1.70 -12.05 15.56
CA GLY A 312 -0.27 -11.74 15.73
C GLY A 312 0.64 -12.96 15.62
N GLY A 313 1.19 -13.24 14.43
CA GLY A 313 2.07 -14.40 14.28
C GLY A 313 3.38 -14.25 15.06
N GLY A 314 4.00 -13.08 15.01
CA GLY A 314 5.10 -12.69 15.88
C GLY A 314 4.61 -12.14 17.23
N ILE A 315 3.88 -11.02 17.19
CA ILE A 315 3.43 -10.29 18.38
C ILE A 315 1.93 -10.02 18.31
N CYS A 316 1.21 -10.23 19.41
CA CYS A 316 -0.13 -9.69 19.63
C CYS A 316 -0.10 -8.76 20.85
N ILE A 317 -0.64 -7.55 20.72
CA ILE A 317 -0.58 -6.54 21.78
C ILE A 317 -1.87 -5.74 21.97
N THR A 318 -2.26 -5.53 23.23
CA THR A 318 -3.30 -4.58 23.63
C THR A 318 -2.70 -3.44 24.47
N ILE A 319 -2.95 -2.20 24.06
CA ILE A 319 -2.38 -0.99 24.69
C ILE A 319 -3.49 -0.04 25.09
N PHE A 320 -3.76 0.05 26.41
CA PHE A 320 -4.79 0.93 26.97
C PHE A 320 -4.22 1.96 27.95
N ASN A 321 -5.05 2.92 28.33
CA ASN A 321 -4.87 3.82 29.46
C ASN A 321 -3.56 4.64 29.44
N ASN A 322 -3.19 5.19 28.29
CA ASN A 322 -1.93 5.94 28.10
C ASN A 322 -0.65 5.12 28.33
N SER A 323 -0.72 3.79 28.26
CA SER A 323 0.48 2.95 28.18
C SER A 323 1.19 3.13 26.83
N THR A 324 2.50 2.89 26.81
CA THR A 324 3.35 3.09 25.63
C THR A 324 4.11 1.84 25.30
N VAL A 325 4.13 1.46 24.02
CA VAL A 325 4.94 0.38 23.49
C VAL A 325 5.79 0.92 22.34
N GLU A 326 7.09 0.69 22.42
CA GLU A 326 8.04 1.00 21.36
C GLU A 326 8.63 -0.29 20.80
N ILE A 327 8.52 -0.45 19.47
CA ILE A 327 9.15 -1.51 18.69
C ILE A 327 10.22 -0.86 17.82
N ASN A 328 11.48 -1.09 18.17
CA ASN A 328 12.64 -0.54 17.47
C ASN A 328 13.51 -1.68 16.92
N ASN A 329 14.07 -1.52 15.72
CA ASN A 329 15.05 -2.44 15.11
C ASN A 329 14.66 -3.93 15.16
N THR A 330 13.39 -4.23 14.88
CA THR A 330 12.83 -5.58 15.01
C THR A 330 12.60 -6.23 13.64
N SER A 331 12.99 -7.50 13.49
CA SER A 331 12.77 -8.29 12.28
C SER A 331 11.70 -9.34 12.50
N PHE A 332 10.66 -9.33 11.66
CA PHE A 332 9.64 -10.38 11.57
C PHE A 332 9.86 -11.12 10.26
N LYS A 333 10.09 -12.42 10.34
CA LYS A 333 10.41 -13.26 9.18
C LYS A 333 9.62 -14.56 9.20
N ASP A 334 8.94 -14.84 8.10
CA ASP A 334 8.15 -16.05 7.88
C ASP A 334 7.08 -16.23 8.99
N CYS A 335 6.53 -15.14 9.51
CA CYS A 335 5.52 -15.17 10.58
C CYS A 335 4.09 -15.27 10.00
N SER A 336 3.19 -15.97 10.69
CA SER A 336 1.82 -16.15 10.20
C SER A 336 0.72 -16.13 11.27
N ALA A 337 -0.45 -15.58 10.91
CA ALA A 337 -1.66 -15.58 11.72
C ALA A 337 -2.94 -15.41 10.89
N GLU A 338 -4.14 -15.43 11.48
CA GLU A 338 -5.34 -14.99 10.78
C GLU A 338 -5.36 -13.47 10.59
N TYR A 339 -4.92 -12.73 11.60
CA TYR A 339 -4.83 -11.26 11.61
C TYR A 339 -3.43 -10.83 12.05
N GLY A 340 -2.73 -10.07 11.21
CA GLY A 340 -1.39 -9.56 11.53
C GLY A 340 -0.33 -10.67 11.53
N GLY A 341 0.13 -11.09 10.35
CA GLY A 341 1.09 -12.19 10.24
C GLY A 341 2.38 -11.95 11.04
N GLY A 342 2.90 -10.73 11.06
CA GLY A 342 3.97 -10.32 11.98
C GLY A 342 3.44 -9.74 13.29
N LEU A 343 2.61 -8.71 13.21
CA LEU A 343 2.14 -7.93 14.36
C LEU A 343 0.63 -7.70 14.31
N GLU A 344 -0.06 -7.96 15.42
CA GLU A 344 -1.40 -7.47 15.68
C GLU A 344 -1.35 -6.48 16.86
N GLY A 345 -2.04 -5.34 16.71
CA GLY A 345 -2.06 -4.29 17.73
C GLY A 345 -3.40 -3.59 17.88
N LEU A 346 -3.97 -3.66 19.08
CA LEU A 346 -5.16 -2.92 19.50
C LEU A 346 -4.75 -1.77 20.43
N VAL A 347 -5.01 -0.54 20.02
CA VAL A 347 -4.62 0.67 20.75
C VAL A 347 -5.85 1.51 21.11
N SER A 348 -6.11 1.69 22.41
CA SER A 348 -7.28 2.42 22.93
C SER A 348 -6.92 3.32 24.12
N ASP A 349 -7.85 4.17 24.55
CA ASP A 349 -7.80 4.95 25.80
C ASP A 349 -6.48 5.74 25.98
N GLY A 350 -6.04 6.41 24.91
CA GLY A 350 -4.79 7.20 24.90
C GLY A 350 -3.50 6.38 24.83
N GLY A 351 -3.58 5.05 24.75
CA GLY A 351 -2.44 4.15 24.52
C GLY A 351 -1.68 4.49 23.25
N GLN A 352 -0.39 4.12 23.19
CA GLN A 352 0.50 4.52 22.11
C GLN A 352 1.38 3.35 21.65
N LEU A 353 1.40 3.10 20.34
CA LEU A 353 2.32 2.19 19.69
C LEU A 353 3.25 2.99 18.77
N SER A 354 4.56 2.79 18.91
CA SER A 354 5.57 3.33 17.99
C SER A 354 6.37 2.20 17.33
N ILE A 355 6.50 2.24 16.01
CA ILE A 355 7.33 1.32 15.22
C ILE A 355 8.41 2.15 14.52
N THR A 356 9.67 1.90 14.87
CA THR A 356 10.82 2.73 14.51
C THR A 356 12.06 1.88 14.15
N GLY A 357 13.17 2.53 13.79
CA GLY A 357 14.43 1.87 13.44
C GLY A 357 14.37 1.09 12.11
N GLN A 358 15.30 0.16 11.91
CA GLN A 358 15.38 -0.75 10.76
C GLN A 358 14.42 -1.93 10.92
N THR A 359 13.17 -1.64 11.32
CA THR A 359 12.16 -2.68 11.50
C THR A 359 11.72 -3.26 10.15
N SER A 360 11.61 -4.59 10.05
CA SER A 360 11.26 -5.27 8.80
C SER A 360 10.25 -6.39 8.99
N PHE A 361 9.33 -6.53 8.05
CA PHE A 361 8.38 -7.63 7.91
C PHE A 361 8.66 -8.35 6.60
N GLN A 362 9.07 -9.62 6.66
CA GLN A 362 9.53 -10.39 5.51
C GLN A 362 8.77 -11.70 5.40
N ASN A 363 8.13 -11.94 4.26
CA ASN A 363 7.30 -13.14 4.02
C ASN A 363 6.24 -13.38 5.11
N CYS A 364 5.76 -12.32 5.77
CA CYS A 364 4.70 -12.45 6.74
C CYS A 364 3.36 -12.69 6.03
N GLU A 365 2.58 -13.66 6.50
CA GLU A 365 1.34 -14.08 5.86
C GLU A 365 0.15 -14.00 6.82
N SER A 366 -1.00 -13.56 6.32
CA SER A 366 -2.25 -13.68 7.04
C SER A 366 -3.38 -14.36 6.27
N ASN A 367 -4.13 -15.22 6.96
CA ASN A 367 -5.28 -15.92 6.37
C ASN A 367 -6.49 -14.99 6.19
N PHE A 368 -6.52 -13.83 6.85
CA PHE A 368 -7.56 -12.83 6.68
C PHE A 368 -6.99 -11.44 6.37
N TYR A 369 -6.48 -10.72 7.37
CA TYR A 369 -6.19 -9.29 7.27
C TYR A 369 -4.76 -8.99 7.72
N GLY A 370 -4.04 -8.13 7.00
CA GLY A 370 -2.74 -7.62 7.46
C GLY A 370 -1.63 -8.66 7.41
N GLY A 371 -1.03 -8.89 6.24
CA GLY A 371 0.03 -9.90 6.11
C GLY A 371 1.24 -9.57 6.99
N GLY A 372 1.68 -8.31 6.99
CA GLY A 372 2.65 -7.80 7.97
C GLY A 372 1.99 -7.40 9.30
N CYS A 373 1.09 -6.43 9.25
CA CYS A 373 0.47 -5.83 10.43
C CYS A 373 -1.06 -5.73 10.34
N TYR A 374 -1.75 -5.98 11.46
CA TYR A 374 -3.16 -5.63 11.65
C TYR A 374 -3.31 -4.69 12.84
N LEU A 375 -3.77 -3.45 12.59
CA LEU A 375 -3.74 -2.37 13.57
C LEU A 375 -5.12 -1.75 13.76
N SER A 376 -5.57 -1.63 15.01
CA SER A 376 -6.86 -1.02 15.36
C SER A 376 -6.67 0.14 16.34
N ILE A 377 -7.30 1.28 16.05
CA ILE A 377 -7.28 2.49 16.88
C ILE A 377 -8.68 2.84 17.36
N ILE A 378 -8.85 2.95 18.67
CA ILE A 378 -10.11 3.25 19.36
C ILE A 378 -9.86 4.34 20.42
N ASP A 379 -10.88 5.09 20.84
CA ASP A 379 -10.90 6.00 22.00
C ASP A 379 -9.60 6.79 22.29
N ASN A 380 -9.11 7.53 21.29
CA ASN A 380 -7.89 8.38 21.37
C ASN A 380 -6.55 7.64 21.40
N GLY A 381 -6.53 6.35 21.07
CA GLY A 381 -5.29 5.62 20.78
C GLY A 381 -4.44 6.29 19.70
N ARG A 382 -3.14 5.99 19.70
CA ARG A 382 -2.17 6.58 18.77
C ARG A 382 -1.22 5.52 18.23
N ILE A 383 -1.03 5.54 16.92
CA ILE A 383 -0.04 4.69 16.26
C ILE A 383 0.87 5.58 15.44
N ASN A 384 2.18 5.43 15.65
CA ASN A 384 3.22 6.09 14.87
C ASN A 384 4.14 5.03 14.25
N ILE A 385 4.23 5.02 12.93
CA ILE A 385 5.17 4.20 12.16
C ILE A 385 6.09 5.18 11.45
N SER A 386 7.30 5.36 11.97
CA SER A 386 8.22 6.36 11.44
C SER A 386 9.64 6.00 11.82
N SER A 387 10.56 6.07 10.85
CA SER A 387 11.97 5.85 11.12
C SER A 387 12.85 6.75 10.26
N THR A 388 13.99 7.16 10.84
CA THR A 388 15.09 7.80 10.09
C THR A 388 15.82 6.80 9.21
N ASP A 389 15.77 5.52 9.58
CA ASP A 389 16.14 4.39 8.74
C ASP A 389 14.94 3.92 7.92
N GLN A 390 15.15 3.03 6.95
CA GLN A 390 14.05 2.46 6.16
C GLN A 390 13.35 1.33 6.93
N ILE A 391 12.03 1.45 7.12
CA ILE A 391 11.17 0.32 7.50
C ILE A 391 10.79 -0.46 6.24
N LEU A 392 10.84 -1.79 6.30
CA LEU A 392 10.60 -2.66 5.15
C LEU A 392 9.40 -3.60 5.36
N PHE A 393 8.50 -3.65 4.39
CA PHE A 393 7.51 -4.71 4.22
C PHE A 393 7.82 -5.42 2.90
N ASP A 394 8.39 -6.62 2.98
CA ASP A 394 8.85 -7.40 1.83
C ASP A 394 8.07 -8.70 1.71
N ASN A 395 7.41 -8.89 0.57
CA ASN A 395 6.70 -10.11 0.21
C ASN A 395 5.64 -10.51 1.26
N CYS A 396 5.05 -9.53 1.95
CA CYS A 396 3.95 -9.76 2.88
C CYS A 396 2.65 -10.03 2.11
N SER A 397 1.83 -10.97 2.61
CA SER A 397 0.57 -11.30 1.95
C SER A 397 -0.58 -11.53 2.89
N ALA A 398 -1.75 -11.01 2.53
CA ALA A 398 -3.01 -11.32 3.18
C ALA A 398 -3.92 -12.05 2.20
N TYR A 399 -4.71 -13.00 2.68
CA TYR A 399 -5.72 -13.60 1.82
C TYR A 399 -6.80 -12.57 1.47
N TYR A 400 -7.31 -11.76 2.41
CA TYR A 400 -8.36 -10.77 2.11
C TYR A 400 -7.86 -9.35 1.86
N GLN A 401 -7.33 -8.63 2.86
CA GLN A 401 -6.95 -7.21 2.69
C GLN A 401 -5.62 -6.86 3.36
N GLY A 402 -4.92 -5.87 2.79
CA GLY A 402 -3.71 -5.27 3.36
C GLY A 402 -2.56 -6.27 3.43
N GLY A 403 -1.92 -6.54 2.31
CA GLY A 403 -0.77 -7.47 2.29
C GLY A 403 0.36 -7.02 3.23
N GLY A 404 0.67 -5.74 3.25
CA GLY A 404 1.58 -5.15 4.23
C GLY A 404 0.86 -4.81 5.54
N ILE A 405 -0.03 -3.82 5.51
CA ILE A 405 -0.71 -3.28 6.71
C ILE A 405 -2.22 -3.20 6.48
N VAL A 406 -2.98 -3.64 7.47
CA VAL A 406 -4.38 -3.24 7.67
C VAL A 406 -4.43 -2.26 8.83
N VAL A 407 -5.12 -1.13 8.63
CA VAL A 407 -5.41 -0.17 9.70
C VAL A 407 -6.89 0.19 9.73
N ILE A 408 -7.50 0.08 10.91
CA ILE A 408 -8.90 0.42 11.15
C ILE A 408 -8.99 1.43 12.30
N VAL A 409 -9.62 2.58 12.04
CA VAL A 409 -9.79 3.64 13.04
C VAL A 409 -11.28 3.84 13.34
N TYR A 410 -11.69 3.55 14.57
CA TYR A 410 -13.08 3.70 15.03
C TYR A 410 -13.31 5.03 15.76
N GLY A 411 -12.28 5.57 16.39
CA GLY A 411 -12.29 6.85 17.09
C GLY A 411 -10.89 7.16 17.62
N GLY A 412 -10.49 8.43 17.63
CA GLY A 412 -9.16 8.84 18.08
C GLY A 412 -8.42 9.72 17.07
N ARG A 413 -7.31 10.37 17.47
CA ARG A 413 -6.77 11.52 16.74
C ARG A 413 -5.50 11.30 15.92
N ASN A 414 -4.74 10.20 16.03
CA ASN A 414 -3.38 10.14 15.45
C ASN A 414 -2.96 8.76 14.90
N LEU A 415 -3.15 8.54 13.60
CA LEU A 415 -2.32 7.60 12.84
C LEU A 415 -1.28 8.41 12.05
N SER A 416 0.00 8.15 12.29
CA SER A 416 1.09 8.68 11.47
C SER A 416 1.88 7.53 10.88
N ILE A 417 1.94 7.47 9.56
CA ILE A 417 2.83 6.59 8.81
C ILE A 417 3.75 7.52 8.03
N SER A 418 5.02 7.58 8.38
CA SER A 418 5.89 8.60 7.84
C SER A 418 7.36 8.24 7.69
N SER A 419 8.12 9.19 7.13
CA SER A 419 9.57 9.08 6.91
C SER A 419 9.91 8.03 5.84
N SER A 420 10.88 7.14 6.05
CA SER A 420 11.33 6.18 5.01
C SER A 420 10.70 4.81 5.20
N ILE A 421 9.81 4.40 4.28
CA ILE A 421 9.13 3.09 4.33
C ILE A 421 9.03 2.51 2.92
N LEU A 422 9.37 1.23 2.76
CA LEU A 422 9.23 0.48 1.51
C LEU A 422 8.26 -0.68 1.68
N PHE A 423 7.23 -0.72 0.85
CA PHE A 423 6.37 -1.86 0.59
C PHE A 423 6.79 -2.49 -0.73
N TYR A 424 7.39 -3.68 -0.68
CA TYR A 424 7.89 -4.41 -1.83
C TYR A 424 7.15 -5.75 -1.96
N ASN A 425 6.59 -6.03 -3.14
CA ASN A 425 5.88 -7.28 -3.44
C ASN A 425 4.73 -7.64 -2.48
N CYS A 426 4.13 -6.66 -1.80
CA CYS A 426 3.00 -6.92 -0.90
C CYS A 426 1.72 -7.22 -1.69
N LYS A 427 0.93 -8.21 -1.22
CA LYS A 427 -0.25 -8.69 -1.97
C LYS A 427 -1.48 -9.03 -1.13
N SER A 428 -2.66 -8.77 -1.70
CA SER A 428 -3.95 -9.29 -1.20
C SER A 428 -4.54 -10.28 -2.21
N ASN A 429 -4.77 -11.54 -1.80
CA ASN A 429 -4.86 -12.68 -2.72
C ASN A 429 -6.27 -13.23 -3.01
N ILE A 430 -7.34 -12.73 -2.38
CA ILE A 430 -8.68 -13.29 -2.58
C ILE A 430 -9.23 -12.87 -3.92
N ASP A 431 -9.47 -13.82 -4.81
CA ASP A 431 -10.02 -13.53 -6.13
C ASP A 431 -11.25 -12.61 -6.04
N ASP A 432 -11.19 -11.50 -6.77
CA ASP A 432 -12.27 -10.51 -6.93
C ASP A 432 -12.76 -9.80 -5.67
N ASN A 433 -12.06 -9.92 -4.53
CA ASN A 433 -12.40 -9.22 -3.28
C ASN A 433 -11.18 -8.68 -2.51
N GLY A 434 -9.98 -8.74 -3.08
CA GLY A 434 -8.76 -8.34 -2.40
C GLY A 434 -8.51 -6.85 -2.51
N PHE A 435 -8.28 -6.20 -1.36
CA PHE A 435 -8.11 -4.75 -1.28
C PHE A 435 -6.76 -4.38 -0.66
N GLY A 436 -6.06 -3.41 -1.25
CA GLY A 436 -4.85 -2.83 -0.68
C GLY A 436 -3.68 -3.83 -0.62
N GLY A 437 -2.94 -4.01 -1.72
CA GLY A 437 -1.80 -4.93 -1.72
C GLY A 437 -0.73 -4.56 -0.70
N GLY A 438 -0.39 -3.28 -0.60
CA GLY A 438 0.46 -2.73 0.47
C GLY A 438 -0.35 -2.36 1.71
N ILE A 439 -1.25 -1.38 1.60
CA ILE A 439 -2.04 -0.87 2.73
C ILE A 439 -3.54 -0.96 2.44
N TYR A 440 -4.30 -1.49 3.40
CA TYR A 440 -5.74 -1.27 3.49
C TYR A 440 -6.03 -0.37 4.69
N ALA A 441 -6.74 0.73 4.45
CA ALA A 441 -7.06 1.71 5.48
C ALA A 441 -8.55 2.03 5.51
N GLN A 442 -9.19 1.83 6.67
CA GLN A 442 -10.58 2.17 6.88
C GLN A 442 -10.74 3.09 8.08
N PHE A 443 -11.49 4.18 7.86
CA PHE A 443 -11.65 5.20 8.87
C PHE A 443 -13.13 5.52 9.11
N ASN A 444 -13.60 5.23 10.32
CA ASN A 444 -15.01 5.28 10.71
C ASN A 444 -15.34 6.41 11.69
N GLY A 445 -14.35 7.00 12.37
CA GLY A 445 -14.53 8.04 13.39
C GLY A 445 -14.61 9.46 12.84
N SER A 446 -15.19 10.39 13.60
CA SER A 446 -15.11 11.84 13.34
C SER A 446 -13.84 12.43 13.97
N GLU A 447 -13.25 13.45 13.33
CA GLU A 447 -12.11 14.24 13.86
C GLU A 447 -10.75 13.52 13.98
N SER A 448 -10.55 12.38 13.32
CA SER A 448 -9.24 11.73 13.24
C SER A 448 -8.34 12.41 12.21
N SER A 449 -7.09 12.76 12.57
CA SER A 449 -6.06 13.18 11.62
C SER A 449 -5.22 11.98 11.22
N ILE A 450 -5.14 11.68 9.91
CA ILE A 450 -4.24 10.66 9.38
C ILE A 450 -3.26 11.29 8.42
N GLN A 451 -1.98 11.01 8.67
CA GLN A 451 -0.89 11.45 7.85
C GLN A 451 -0.13 10.24 7.34
N ILE A 452 -0.09 10.08 6.01
CA ILE A 452 0.77 9.13 5.32
C ILE A 452 1.77 9.98 4.51
N THR A 453 2.93 10.28 5.08
CA THR A 453 3.79 11.37 4.55
C THR A 453 5.29 11.07 4.64
N GLY A 454 6.06 11.49 3.64
CA GLY A 454 7.50 11.26 3.60
C GLY A 454 7.88 10.32 2.46
N GLN A 455 9.11 9.81 2.46
CA GLN A 455 9.64 8.93 1.41
C GLN A 455 9.09 7.51 1.53
N ILE A 456 7.81 7.35 1.24
CA ILE A 456 7.11 6.06 1.25
C ILE A 456 7.03 5.54 -0.19
N GLN A 457 7.42 4.28 -0.38
CA GLN A 457 7.48 3.63 -1.69
C GLN A 457 6.64 2.35 -1.68
N PHE A 458 5.81 2.19 -2.70
CA PHE A 458 5.10 0.97 -3.02
C PHE A 458 5.65 0.45 -4.34
N GLU A 459 6.27 -0.72 -4.32
CA GLU A 459 6.92 -1.32 -5.48
C GLU A 459 6.36 -2.72 -5.71
N ASN A 460 5.79 -2.93 -6.89
CA ASN A 460 5.22 -4.21 -7.33
C ASN A 460 4.17 -4.78 -6.34
N CYS A 461 3.45 -3.90 -5.65
CA CYS A 461 2.32 -4.29 -4.82
C CYS A 461 1.10 -4.61 -5.68
N SER A 462 0.31 -5.62 -5.29
CA SER A 462 -0.85 -6.04 -6.06
C SER A 462 -2.06 -6.40 -5.20
N SER A 463 -3.25 -6.03 -5.68
CA SER A 463 -4.51 -6.55 -5.14
C SER A 463 -5.32 -7.20 -6.25
N SER A 464 -6.08 -8.24 -5.90
CA SER A 464 -6.95 -8.93 -6.86
C SER A 464 -8.19 -8.11 -7.25
N TYR A 465 -8.52 -7.03 -6.53
CA TYR A 465 -9.67 -6.17 -6.84
C TYR A 465 -9.35 -4.67 -6.78
N LEU A 466 -9.15 -4.08 -5.60
CA LEU A 466 -9.06 -2.62 -5.43
C LEU A 466 -7.73 -2.20 -4.82
N GLY A 467 -7.08 -1.18 -5.37
CA GLY A 467 -5.92 -0.55 -4.74
C GLY A 467 -4.70 -1.46 -4.68
N GLY A 468 -3.92 -1.52 -5.76
CA GLY A 468 -2.78 -2.43 -5.84
C GLY A 468 -1.70 -2.08 -4.80
N GLY A 469 -1.37 -0.80 -4.68
CA GLY A 469 -0.57 -0.27 -3.59
C GLY A 469 -1.40 -0.06 -2.32
N MET A 470 -2.51 0.69 -2.45
CA MET A 470 -3.29 1.12 -1.29
C MET A 470 -4.79 1.21 -1.58
N PHE A 471 -5.60 0.79 -0.61
CA PHE A 471 -7.04 1.00 -0.60
C PHE A 471 -7.45 1.86 0.60
N ILE A 472 -8.31 2.85 0.38
CA ILE A 472 -8.74 3.79 1.43
C ILE A 472 -10.26 3.95 1.43
N ARG A 473 -10.89 3.92 2.62
CA ARG A 473 -12.26 4.40 2.85
C ARG A 473 -12.28 5.60 3.78
N ILE A 474 -12.85 6.72 3.33
CA ILE A 474 -12.94 7.98 4.08
C ILE A 474 -14.40 8.36 4.30
N TYR A 475 -14.80 8.51 5.56
CA TYR A 475 -16.14 8.92 5.96
C TYR A 475 -16.09 10.11 6.93
N ASN A 476 -17.26 10.70 7.24
CA ASN A 476 -17.46 11.59 8.39
C ASN A 476 -16.51 12.80 8.49
N GLN A 477 -16.35 13.54 7.38
CA GLN A 477 -15.53 14.77 7.29
C GLN A 477 -14.03 14.59 7.57
N GLN A 478 -13.56 13.35 7.56
CA GLN A 478 -12.18 13.04 7.87
C GLN A 478 -11.21 13.51 6.79
N ILE A 479 -10.02 13.91 7.22
CA ILE A 479 -8.95 14.41 6.33
C ILE A 479 -7.79 13.42 6.33
N ILE A 480 -7.40 13.00 5.13
CA ILE A 480 -6.22 12.17 4.90
C ILE A 480 -5.26 12.92 3.98
N GLU A 481 -4.02 13.07 4.43
CA GLU A 481 -2.95 13.64 3.64
C GLU A 481 -1.93 12.58 3.23
N ILE A 482 -1.66 12.52 1.92
CA ILE A 482 -0.68 11.68 1.25
C ILE A 482 0.36 12.60 0.60
N ASN A 483 1.59 12.58 1.12
CA ASN A 483 2.63 13.51 0.69
C ASN A 483 3.94 12.78 0.37
N GLN A 484 4.57 13.11 -0.77
CA GLN A 484 5.89 12.59 -1.18
C GLN A 484 5.95 11.06 -1.40
N ILE A 485 4.83 10.44 -1.79
CA ILE A 485 4.75 8.98 -1.97
C ILE A 485 5.01 8.57 -3.41
N SER A 486 5.68 7.43 -3.61
CA SER A 486 5.89 6.80 -4.91
C SER A 486 5.15 5.46 -5.01
N PHE A 487 4.38 5.26 -6.07
CA PHE A 487 3.78 3.99 -6.46
C PHE A 487 4.40 3.54 -7.78
N LYS A 488 4.99 2.35 -7.80
CA LYS A 488 5.69 1.82 -8.96
C LYS A 488 5.24 0.39 -9.26
N ASP A 489 4.81 0.19 -10.50
CA ASP A 489 4.37 -1.11 -11.03
C ASP A 489 3.26 -1.77 -10.18
N CYS A 490 2.46 -0.97 -9.46
CA CYS A 490 1.35 -1.50 -8.66
C CYS A 490 0.17 -1.90 -9.55
N CYS A 491 -0.51 -3.00 -9.20
CA CYS A 491 -1.53 -3.61 -10.06
C CYS A 491 -2.83 -3.98 -9.32
N ALA A 492 -3.99 -3.71 -9.92
CA ALA A 492 -5.31 -4.11 -9.40
C ALA A 492 -6.38 -4.24 -10.51
N LYS A 493 -7.63 -4.59 -10.19
CA LYS A 493 -8.73 -4.38 -11.16
C LYS A 493 -9.08 -2.90 -11.24
N GLN A 494 -9.11 -2.20 -10.12
CA GLN A 494 -9.38 -0.76 -10.04
C GLN A 494 -8.34 -0.08 -9.14
N GLY A 495 -7.82 1.08 -9.57
CA GLY A 495 -6.82 1.83 -8.81
C GLY A 495 -5.50 1.06 -8.64
N GLY A 496 -4.66 0.99 -9.68
CA GLY A 496 -3.43 0.20 -9.62
C GLY A 496 -2.49 0.65 -8.51
N GLY A 497 -2.30 1.96 -8.36
CA GLY A 497 -1.65 2.55 -7.19
C GLY A 497 -2.61 2.67 -6.01
N ILE A 498 -3.64 3.51 -6.15
CA ILE A 498 -4.61 3.81 -5.08
C ILE A 498 -6.05 3.59 -5.57
N ASP A 499 -6.85 2.93 -4.75
CA ASP A 499 -8.31 2.98 -4.85
C ASP A 499 -8.89 3.67 -3.60
N VAL A 500 -9.83 4.58 -3.80
CA VAL A 500 -10.43 5.31 -2.68
C VAL A 500 -11.94 5.50 -2.83
N ASP A 501 -12.67 5.18 -1.75
CA ASP A 501 -14.09 5.48 -1.59
C ASP A 501 -14.26 6.62 -0.55
N ILE A 502 -14.91 7.70 -0.96
CA ILE A 502 -15.14 8.91 -0.15
C ILE A 502 -16.64 9.20 -0.07
N ASP A 503 -17.14 9.37 1.15
CA ASP A 503 -18.53 9.76 1.42
C ASP A 503 -18.63 10.60 2.71
N SER A 504 -19.81 11.19 2.96
CA SER A 504 -20.14 11.96 4.17
C SER A 504 -19.12 13.05 4.51
N GLY A 505 -18.63 13.75 3.48
CA GLY A 505 -17.73 14.90 3.58
C GLY A 505 -16.24 14.56 3.74
N GLY A 506 -15.83 13.28 3.61
CA GLY A 506 -14.44 12.87 3.69
C GLY A 506 -13.53 13.58 2.66
N GLN A 507 -12.24 13.70 2.96
CA GLN A 507 -11.29 14.50 2.17
C GLN A 507 -9.95 13.78 2.01
N LEU A 508 -9.50 13.67 0.77
CA LEU A 508 -8.19 13.14 0.40
C LEU A 508 -7.35 14.23 -0.25
N TYR A 509 -6.13 14.43 0.26
CA TYR A 509 -5.12 15.30 -0.33
C TYR A 509 -3.91 14.48 -0.74
N ILE A 510 -3.56 14.47 -2.02
CA ILE A 510 -2.32 13.91 -2.56
C ILE A 510 -1.48 15.07 -3.07
N LYS A 511 -0.37 15.40 -2.41
CA LYS A 511 0.44 16.60 -2.74
C LYS A 511 1.94 16.34 -2.67
N ASN A 512 2.71 17.41 -2.90
CA ASN A 512 4.15 17.48 -2.68
C ASN A 512 4.98 16.46 -3.47
N GLN A 513 4.89 16.47 -4.81
CA GLN A 513 5.74 15.64 -5.68
C GLN A 513 5.53 14.14 -5.53
N SER A 514 4.28 13.71 -5.30
CA SER A 514 3.93 12.28 -5.35
C SER A 514 4.03 11.74 -6.78
N ILE A 515 4.38 10.46 -6.93
CA ILE A 515 4.70 9.84 -8.23
C ILE A 515 3.97 8.50 -8.38
N PHE A 516 3.38 8.27 -9.55
CA PHE A 516 2.82 7.00 -9.98
C PHE A 516 3.49 6.59 -11.27
N THR A 517 4.20 5.46 -11.27
CA THR A 517 4.97 5.00 -12.44
C THR A 517 4.58 3.58 -12.80
N GLY A 518 4.14 3.36 -14.03
CA GLY A 518 3.88 2.02 -14.55
C GLY A 518 2.75 1.26 -13.85
N CYS A 519 1.89 1.93 -13.07
CA CYS A 519 0.76 1.29 -12.39
C CYS A 519 -0.30 0.83 -13.42
N LYS A 520 -0.91 -0.34 -13.18
CA LYS A 520 -1.74 -1.03 -14.19
C LYS A 520 -3.05 -1.51 -13.62
N THR A 521 -4.12 -1.41 -14.42
CA THR A 521 -5.41 -2.02 -14.07
C THR A 521 -6.06 -2.79 -15.21
N SER A 522 -6.84 -3.82 -14.85
CA SER A 522 -7.68 -4.55 -15.82
C SER A 522 -9.08 -3.93 -16.00
N GLN A 523 -9.40 -2.90 -15.20
CA GLN A 523 -10.56 -2.04 -15.37
C GLN A 523 -10.08 -0.58 -15.28
N THR A 524 -10.54 0.23 -14.34
CA THR A 524 -10.37 1.70 -14.41
C THR A 524 -9.26 2.24 -13.51
N GLY A 525 -8.68 3.39 -13.86
CA GLY A 525 -7.74 4.13 -13.02
C GLY A 525 -6.40 3.42 -12.82
N GLY A 526 -5.53 3.42 -13.82
CA GLY A 526 -4.25 2.70 -13.75
C GLY A 526 -3.38 3.16 -12.57
N GLY A 527 -3.32 4.47 -12.30
CA GLY A 527 -2.72 5.04 -11.11
C GLY A 527 -3.71 5.13 -9.94
N ILE A 528 -4.80 5.87 -10.12
CA ILE A 528 -5.81 6.11 -9.08
C ILE A 528 -7.22 5.90 -9.63
N TYR A 529 -8.05 5.21 -8.85
CA TYR A 529 -9.51 5.23 -9.01
C TYR A 529 -10.16 5.80 -7.75
N SER A 530 -11.13 6.70 -7.92
CA SER A 530 -11.83 7.30 -6.79
C SER A 530 -13.33 7.38 -7.01
N LYS A 531 -14.10 6.94 -6.00
CA LYS A 531 -15.54 7.20 -5.91
C LYS A 531 -15.81 8.26 -4.85
N ILE A 532 -16.38 9.39 -5.26
CA ILE A 532 -16.57 10.56 -4.41
C ILE A 532 -18.07 10.89 -4.39
N TYR A 533 -18.79 10.32 -3.43
CA TYR A 533 -20.24 10.53 -3.29
C TYR A 533 -20.53 11.92 -2.69
N ASP A 534 -19.85 12.22 -1.59
CA ASP A 534 -19.87 13.49 -0.85
C ASP A 534 -18.52 13.68 -0.15
N GLY A 535 -17.76 14.71 -0.52
CA GLY A 535 -16.38 14.88 -0.04
C GLY A 535 -15.44 15.51 -1.07
N THR A 536 -14.13 15.43 -0.82
CA THR A 536 -13.10 16.11 -1.61
C THR A 536 -11.97 15.17 -2.02
N VAL A 537 -11.56 15.25 -3.29
CA VAL A 537 -10.25 14.77 -3.74
C VAL A 537 -9.45 15.96 -4.26
N ASN A 538 -8.29 16.19 -3.67
CA ASN A 538 -7.31 17.16 -4.12
C ASN A 538 -6.01 16.45 -4.49
N ILE A 539 -5.56 16.65 -5.72
CA ILE A 539 -4.28 16.16 -6.24
C ILE A 539 -3.48 17.37 -6.70
N GLU A 540 -2.32 17.59 -6.09
CA GLU A 540 -1.44 18.73 -6.37
C GLU A 540 -0.02 18.25 -6.59
N ASP A 541 0.70 18.88 -7.52
CA ASP A 541 2.12 18.60 -7.78
C ASP A 541 2.43 17.09 -7.92
N THR A 542 1.61 16.34 -8.65
CA THR A 542 1.73 14.88 -8.77
C THR A 542 2.08 14.46 -10.20
N THR A 543 2.93 13.46 -10.36
CA THR A 543 3.30 12.91 -11.68
C THR A 543 2.75 11.51 -11.87
N PHE A 544 2.06 11.29 -12.99
CA PHE A 544 1.65 9.98 -13.48
C PHE A 544 2.45 9.68 -14.75
N ASP A 545 3.23 8.61 -14.74
CA ASP A 545 4.10 8.21 -15.83
C ASP A 545 3.81 6.76 -16.22
N SER A 546 3.44 6.53 -17.48
CA SER A 546 3.25 5.20 -18.05
C SER A 546 2.19 4.35 -17.33
N CYS A 547 1.24 5.00 -16.65
CA CYS A 547 0.09 4.33 -16.04
C CYS A 547 -0.88 3.84 -17.11
N THR A 548 -1.41 2.64 -16.94
CA THR A 548 -2.28 2.04 -17.97
C THR A 548 -3.50 1.34 -17.40
N CYS A 549 -4.56 1.31 -18.19
CA CYS A 549 -5.74 0.51 -17.91
C CYS A 549 -6.18 -0.25 -19.16
N ILE A 550 -6.81 -1.41 -19.03
CA ILE A 550 -7.24 -2.25 -20.16
C ILE A 550 -8.76 -2.19 -20.30
N GLN A 551 -9.30 -2.09 -21.52
CA GLN A 551 -10.75 -2.18 -21.76
C GLN A 551 -11.36 -3.41 -21.06
N PRO A 552 -12.52 -3.27 -20.38
CA PRO A 552 -13.46 -2.15 -20.40
C PRO A 552 -13.13 -0.99 -19.42
N GLY A 553 -11.88 -0.83 -19.03
CA GLY A 553 -11.39 0.26 -18.20
C GLY A 553 -11.31 1.63 -18.86
N ASP A 554 -11.52 2.67 -18.06
CA ASP A 554 -11.29 4.08 -18.43
C ASP A 554 -10.23 4.73 -17.52
N GLY A 555 -9.60 5.82 -17.99
CA GLY A 555 -8.65 6.61 -17.19
C GLY A 555 -7.33 5.88 -16.96
N GLY A 556 -6.44 5.89 -17.96
CA GLY A 556 -5.16 5.17 -17.87
C GLY A 556 -4.31 5.59 -16.67
N ALA A 557 -4.38 6.85 -16.24
CA ALA A 557 -3.80 7.30 -14.98
C ALA A 557 -4.86 7.43 -13.88
N LEU A 558 -5.93 8.18 -14.15
CA LEU A 558 -6.88 8.61 -13.15
C LEU A 558 -8.32 8.41 -13.62
N ALA A 559 -9.14 7.81 -12.77
CA ALA A 559 -10.57 7.71 -12.99
C ALA A 559 -11.35 8.19 -11.76
N LEU A 560 -12.31 9.09 -11.96
CA LEU A 560 -13.06 9.75 -10.89
C LEU A 560 -14.57 9.64 -11.09
N ILE A 561 -15.29 9.22 -10.04
CA ILE A 561 -16.75 9.35 -9.95
C ILE A 561 -17.07 10.56 -9.07
N HIS A 562 -17.53 11.64 -9.70
CA HIS A 562 -17.80 12.95 -9.11
C HIS A 562 -19.31 13.10 -8.82
N GLY A 563 -19.72 12.83 -7.58
CA GLY A 563 -21.08 12.97 -7.06
C GLY A 563 -21.55 14.42 -6.88
N LEU A 564 -22.85 14.59 -6.59
CA LEU A 564 -23.55 15.90 -6.56
C LEU A 564 -23.05 16.91 -5.52
N SER A 565 -22.43 16.41 -4.44
CA SER A 565 -21.90 17.20 -3.33
C SER A 565 -20.38 17.09 -3.23
N SER A 566 -19.73 16.47 -4.23
CA SER A 566 -18.30 16.22 -4.20
C SER A 566 -17.47 17.31 -4.88
N ILE A 567 -16.20 17.41 -4.49
CA ILE A 567 -15.23 18.38 -4.96
C ILE A 567 -14.04 17.63 -5.55
N ILE A 568 -13.64 18.00 -6.77
CA ILE A 568 -12.37 17.55 -7.35
C ILE A 568 -11.49 18.75 -7.68
N SER A 569 -10.22 18.67 -7.30
CA SER A 569 -9.20 19.66 -7.61
C SER A 569 -7.91 18.94 -8.02
N ILE A 570 -7.49 19.07 -9.27
CA ILE A 570 -6.23 18.52 -9.77
C ILE A 570 -5.40 19.67 -10.28
N THR A 571 -4.24 19.91 -9.69
CA THR A 571 -3.43 21.07 -10.02
C THR A 571 -1.95 20.73 -10.17
N ASN A 572 -1.25 21.46 -11.04
CA ASN A 572 0.20 21.37 -11.23
C ASN A 572 0.71 19.93 -11.47
N SER A 573 -0.14 19.06 -12.02
CA SER A 573 0.14 17.63 -12.15
C SER A 573 0.45 17.26 -13.59
N SER A 574 1.30 16.25 -13.78
CA SER A 574 1.79 15.81 -15.08
C SER A 574 1.32 14.39 -15.40
N PHE A 575 0.91 14.16 -16.64
CA PHE A 575 0.50 12.87 -17.17
C PHE A 575 1.36 12.57 -18.39
N ILE A 576 2.17 11.52 -18.29
CA ILE A 576 3.19 11.16 -19.27
C ILE A 576 2.92 9.73 -19.70
N ASP A 577 2.78 9.50 -21.00
CA ASP A 577 2.58 8.19 -21.62
C ASP A 577 1.49 7.31 -20.99
N CYS A 578 0.48 7.93 -20.38
CA CYS A 578 -0.65 7.24 -19.76
C CYS A 578 -1.67 6.79 -20.81
N LYS A 579 -2.14 5.53 -20.73
CA LYS A 579 -2.93 4.92 -21.83
C LYS A 579 -4.10 4.06 -21.37
N THR A 580 -5.19 4.11 -22.12
CA THR A 580 -6.16 3.01 -22.15
C THR A 580 -5.81 2.05 -23.28
N ILE A 581 -5.76 0.76 -22.99
CA ILE A 581 -5.30 -0.30 -23.90
C ILE A 581 -6.51 -1.08 -24.40
N SER A 582 -6.54 -1.32 -25.71
CA SER A 582 -7.64 -2.08 -26.32
C SER A 582 -7.62 -3.54 -25.87
N ASN A 583 -8.81 -4.07 -25.58
CA ASN A 583 -9.02 -5.48 -25.26
C ASN A 583 -9.86 -6.13 -26.37
N PRO A 584 -9.29 -7.07 -27.15
CA PRO A 584 -10.05 -7.76 -28.20
C PRO A 584 -11.25 -8.57 -27.68
N LEU A 585 -11.24 -8.95 -26.39
CA LEU A 585 -12.32 -9.74 -25.79
C LEU A 585 -13.50 -8.89 -25.32
N ASP A 586 -13.27 -7.61 -25.00
CA ASP A 586 -14.31 -6.67 -24.60
C ASP A 586 -13.91 -5.27 -25.04
N GLN A 587 -14.44 -4.83 -26.18
CA GLN A 587 -14.10 -3.55 -26.79
C GLN A 587 -14.99 -2.40 -26.31
N ARG A 588 -15.71 -2.57 -25.18
CA ARG A 588 -16.47 -1.48 -24.57
C ARG A 588 -15.53 -0.53 -23.82
N TYR A 589 -15.94 0.73 -23.66
CA TYR A 589 -15.22 1.76 -22.89
C TYR A 589 -13.81 2.02 -23.45
N GLY A 590 -12.83 2.38 -22.62
CA GLY A 590 -11.47 2.70 -23.07
C GLY A 590 -11.25 4.20 -23.28
N TRP A 591 -12.02 5.05 -22.60
CA TRP A 591 -11.96 6.50 -22.72
C TRP A 591 -10.99 7.11 -21.71
N GLY A 592 -10.46 8.29 -22.04
CA GLY A 592 -9.58 9.03 -21.12
C GLY A 592 -8.21 8.36 -20.99
N GLY A 593 -7.30 8.64 -21.91
CA GLY A 593 -5.95 8.04 -21.90
C GLY A 593 -5.20 8.36 -20.60
N ALA A 594 -5.26 9.61 -20.16
CA ALA A 594 -4.82 10.00 -18.83
C ALA A 594 -5.97 10.02 -17.81
N ILE A 595 -6.99 10.86 -18.03
CA ILE A 595 -8.03 11.13 -17.04
C ILE A 595 -9.42 10.78 -17.59
N PHE A 596 -10.19 10.02 -16.81
CA PHE A 596 -11.62 9.84 -17.01
C PHE A 596 -12.40 10.42 -15.82
N ILE A 597 -13.48 11.15 -16.09
CA ILE A 597 -14.37 11.70 -15.05
C ILE A 597 -15.82 11.39 -15.40
N GLN A 598 -16.54 10.79 -14.47
CA GLN A 598 -18.01 10.76 -14.50
C GLN A 598 -18.54 11.79 -13.52
N THR A 599 -19.18 12.85 -14.00
CA THR A 599 -19.77 13.88 -13.14
C THR A 599 -21.29 13.82 -13.10
N SER A 600 -21.83 13.92 -11.89
CA SER A 600 -23.27 14.08 -11.64
C SER A 600 -23.66 15.56 -11.52
N ILE A 601 -22.69 16.48 -11.46
CA ILE A 601 -22.94 17.92 -11.34
C ILE A 601 -23.42 18.48 -12.70
N THR A 602 -24.53 19.22 -12.69
CA THR A 602 -25.03 19.89 -13.88
C THR A 602 -24.12 21.06 -14.27
N ALA A 603 -23.98 21.34 -15.56
CA ALA A 603 -23.19 22.47 -16.07
C ALA A 603 -23.46 23.80 -15.37
N SER A 604 -24.72 24.12 -15.04
CA SER A 604 -25.11 25.34 -14.33
C SER A 604 -24.60 25.47 -12.89
N ARG A 605 -24.17 24.36 -12.29
CA ARG A 605 -23.63 24.29 -10.92
C ARG A 605 -22.12 24.04 -10.90
N LEU A 606 -21.52 23.71 -12.04
CA LEU A 606 -20.10 23.44 -12.15
C LEU A 606 -19.31 24.75 -12.02
N ASN A 607 -18.40 24.81 -11.05
CA ASN A 607 -17.59 26.00 -10.81
C ASN A 607 -16.31 25.63 -10.03
N GLN A 608 -15.43 26.61 -9.80
CA GLN A 608 -14.12 26.39 -9.20
C GLN A 608 -14.17 25.78 -7.78
N SER A 609 -15.28 25.93 -7.04
CA SER A 609 -15.41 25.35 -5.70
C SER A 609 -15.70 23.85 -5.70
N ASN A 610 -16.06 23.25 -6.85
CA ASN A 610 -16.38 21.82 -6.95
C ASN A 610 -15.66 21.07 -8.07
N PHE A 611 -15.09 21.79 -9.05
CA PHE A 611 -14.36 21.19 -10.15
C PHE A 611 -13.24 22.15 -10.60
N LEU A 612 -12.00 21.71 -10.47
CA LEU A 612 -10.83 22.46 -10.94
C LEU A 612 -9.75 21.51 -11.46
N LEU A 613 -9.30 21.75 -12.69
CA LEU A 613 -8.22 21.01 -13.36
C LEU A 613 -7.19 22.04 -13.89
N ALA A 614 -6.24 22.49 -13.07
CA ALA A 614 -5.41 23.64 -13.42
C ALA A 614 -3.93 23.29 -13.62
N ASN A 615 -3.29 23.95 -14.58
CA ASN A 615 -1.85 23.89 -14.85
C ASN A 615 -1.34 22.46 -15.11
N LEU A 616 -2.16 21.65 -15.80
CA LEU A 616 -1.84 20.26 -16.09
C LEU A 616 -0.83 20.16 -17.24
N ILE A 617 -0.06 19.07 -17.26
CA ILE A 617 0.83 18.69 -18.36
C ILE A 617 0.38 17.34 -18.91
N PHE A 618 0.27 17.22 -20.23
CA PHE A 618 0.00 15.96 -20.92
C PHE A 618 1.08 15.72 -21.98
N ILE A 619 1.69 14.53 -21.97
CA ILE A 619 2.72 14.11 -22.93
C ILE A 619 2.44 12.67 -23.34
N GLY A 620 2.20 12.40 -24.63
CA GLY A 620 2.10 11.02 -25.15
C GLY A 620 0.90 10.20 -24.65
N CYS A 621 -0.08 10.82 -23.99
CA CYS A 621 -1.28 10.13 -23.53
C CYS A 621 -2.15 9.68 -24.70
N SER A 622 -2.80 8.52 -24.60
CA SER A 622 -3.64 8.00 -25.69
C SER A 622 -4.80 7.15 -25.17
N ALA A 623 -5.98 7.34 -25.76
CA ALA A 623 -7.16 6.52 -25.50
C ALA A 623 -7.47 5.58 -26.67
N VAL A 624 -8.23 4.52 -26.41
CA VAL A 624 -8.78 3.67 -27.48
C VAL A 624 -9.62 4.53 -28.43
N ASN A 625 -9.37 4.39 -29.73
CA ASN A 625 -10.01 5.16 -30.80
C ASN A 625 -9.91 6.69 -30.64
N SER A 626 -8.91 7.18 -29.91
CA SER A 626 -8.71 8.61 -29.64
C SER A 626 -9.93 9.28 -28.97
N ILE A 627 -10.66 8.53 -28.15
CA ILE A 627 -11.82 9.03 -27.41
C ILE A 627 -11.34 9.68 -26.11
N GLY A 628 -10.82 10.91 -26.22
CA GLY A 628 -10.27 11.67 -25.11
C GLY A 628 -8.89 11.17 -24.72
N ASN A 629 -7.87 11.44 -25.53
CA ASN A 629 -6.49 11.03 -25.23
C ASN A 629 -5.99 11.56 -23.87
N ASN A 630 -6.33 12.81 -23.55
CA ASN A 630 -5.96 13.43 -22.29
C ASN A 630 -7.10 13.30 -21.27
N ILE A 631 -8.28 13.82 -21.60
CA ILE A 631 -9.42 13.85 -20.69
C ILE A 631 -10.68 13.39 -21.42
N HIS A 632 -11.43 12.51 -20.75
CA HIS A 632 -12.80 12.19 -21.16
C HIS A 632 -13.79 12.41 -20.02
N ILE A 633 -14.89 13.12 -20.30
CA ILE A 633 -15.92 13.42 -19.30
C ILE A 633 -17.29 12.83 -19.70
N ARG A 634 -17.82 11.96 -18.85
CA ARG A 634 -19.22 11.55 -18.88
C ARG A 634 -20.05 12.51 -18.06
N SER A 635 -21.00 13.22 -18.69
CA SER A 635 -21.85 14.21 -18.03
C SER A 635 -23.30 14.20 -18.53
N ILE A 636 -24.18 14.96 -17.90
CA ILE A 636 -25.60 15.07 -18.31
C ILE A 636 -25.72 15.69 -19.71
N ASN A 637 -24.92 16.71 -20.00
CA ASN A 637 -24.84 17.37 -21.31
C ASN A 637 -23.39 17.82 -21.56
N THR A 638 -22.73 17.15 -22.50
CA THR A 638 -21.32 17.33 -22.83
C THR A 638 -21.01 18.75 -23.28
N SER A 639 -21.82 19.30 -24.20
CA SER A 639 -21.59 20.66 -24.73
C SER A 639 -21.75 21.71 -23.64
N ALA A 640 -22.83 21.67 -22.86
CA ALA A 640 -23.04 22.60 -21.75
C ALA A 640 -21.95 22.47 -20.67
N THR A 641 -21.47 21.24 -20.42
CA THR A 641 -20.36 21.00 -19.47
C THR A 641 -19.08 21.66 -19.95
N GLY A 642 -18.74 21.51 -21.23
CA GLY A 642 -17.57 22.16 -21.80
C GLY A 642 -17.67 23.68 -21.83
N GLU A 643 -18.86 24.26 -22.09
CA GLU A 643 -19.09 25.70 -21.94
C GLU A 643 -18.85 26.17 -20.51
N ALA A 644 -19.36 25.44 -19.51
CA ALA A 644 -19.15 25.78 -18.10
C ALA A 644 -17.66 25.71 -17.72
N ILE A 645 -16.93 24.69 -18.19
CA ILE A 645 -15.48 24.58 -17.98
C ILE A 645 -14.74 25.78 -18.58
N LYS A 646 -15.04 26.15 -19.82
CA LYS A 646 -14.45 27.31 -20.48
C LYS A 646 -14.76 28.61 -19.75
N ASN A 647 -16.04 28.89 -19.51
CA ASN A 647 -16.48 30.16 -18.91
C ASN A 647 -15.98 30.33 -17.46
N GLY A 648 -15.82 29.23 -16.74
CA GLY A 648 -15.27 29.21 -15.39
C GLY A 648 -13.74 29.11 -15.32
N ASN A 649 -13.04 28.97 -16.45
CA ASN A 649 -11.61 28.63 -16.52
C ASN A 649 -11.25 27.40 -15.66
N LEU A 650 -12.10 26.38 -15.70
CA LEU A 650 -11.97 25.20 -14.84
C LEU A 650 -10.96 24.17 -15.35
N LEU A 651 -10.44 24.35 -16.58
CA LEU A 651 -9.35 23.57 -17.16
C LEU A 651 -8.21 24.50 -17.62
N SER A 652 -6.96 24.19 -17.26
CA SER A 652 -5.80 24.82 -17.91
C SER A 652 -4.65 23.84 -18.08
N VAL A 653 -3.93 23.99 -19.18
CA VAL A 653 -2.86 23.10 -19.61
C VAL A 653 -1.63 23.96 -19.90
N LYS A 654 -0.47 23.57 -19.37
CA LYS A 654 0.78 24.29 -19.60
C LYS A 654 1.23 24.12 -21.05
N ASP A 655 1.70 25.21 -21.65
CA ASP A 655 2.32 25.18 -22.96
C ASP A 655 3.76 24.66 -22.83
N LEU A 656 4.02 23.44 -23.31
CA LEU A 656 5.34 22.83 -23.25
C LEU A 656 6.38 23.54 -24.12
N SER A 657 5.93 24.28 -25.15
CA SER A 657 6.80 25.10 -25.99
C SER A 657 7.16 26.44 -25.33
N ASN A 658 6.34 26.87 -24.35
CA ASN A 658 6.54 28.09 -23.57
C ASN A 658 6.09 27.90 -22.11
N PRO A 659 6.89 27.19 -21.28
CA PRO A 659 6.48 26.68 -19.97
C PRO A 659 5.93 27.66 -18.93
N PRO A 660 6.23 28.98 -18.92
CA PRO A 660 5.56 29.89 -18.00
C PRO A 660 4.09 30.15 -18.37
N ASN A 661 3.64 29.78 -19.57
CA ASN A 661 2.31 30.08 -20.09
C ASN A 661 1.41 28.84 -20.15
N ILE A 662 0.10 29.10 -20.21
CA ILE A 662 -0.92 28.11 -20.53
C ILE A 662 -1.24 28.17 -22.03
N ILE A 663 -1.73 27.06 -22.59
CA ILE A 663 -2.23 27.01 -23.97
C ILE A 663 -3.39 28.01 -24.11
N SER A 664 -3.17 29.09 -24.87
CA SER A 664 -4.13 30.20 -24.97
C SER A 664 -5.38 29.88 -25.80
N ASP A 665 -5.27 28.91 -26.71
CA ASP A 665 -6.32 28.53 -27.66
C ASP A 665 -6.96 27.16 -27.34
N LEU A 666 -6.73 26.62 -26.15
CA LEU A 666 -7.19 25.30 -25.70
C LEU A 666 -8.68 25.05 -25.99
N TYR A 667 -9.50 26.08 -25.78
CA TYR A 667 -10.95 26.02 -25.94
C TYR A 667 -11.44 26.29 -27.36
N THR A 668 -10.60 26.80 -28.24
CA THR A 668 -10.99 27.37 -29.54
C THR A 668 -10.35 26.66 -30.74
N SER A 669 -9.33 25.84 -30.49
CA SER A 669 -8.56 25.13 -31.50
C SER A 669 -9.06 23.70 -31.68
N VAL A 670 -9.34 23.33 -32.93
CA VAL A 670 -9.69 21.94 -33.31
C VAL A 670 -8.54 20.95 -33.08
N SER A 671 -7.32 21.45 -32.91
CA SER A 671 -6.13 20.65 -32.62
C SER A 671 -6.30 19.72 -31.43
N TYR A 672 -7.15 20.10 -30.48
CA TYR A 672 -7.37 19.38 -29.23
C TYR A 672 -8.70 18.60 -29.20
N ALA A 673 -9.41 18.49 -30.33
CA ALA A 673 -10.77 17.95 -30.37
C ALA A 673 -10.89 16.51 -29.86
N TYR A 674 -9.85 15.68 -30.11
CA TYR A 674 -9.80 14.28 -29.68
C TYR A 674 -9.06 14.08 -28.35
N ASP A 675 -8.43 15.12 -27.83
CA ASP A 675 -7.74 15.08 -26.55
C ASP A 675 -8.68 15.34 -25.38
N TYR A 676 -9.68 16.20 -25.59
CA TYR A 676 -10.66 16.61 -24.59
C TYR A 676 -12.08 16.30 -25.08
N MET A 677 -12.56 15.10 -24.75
CA MET A 677 -13.85 14.59 -25.23
C MET A 677 -14.84 14.35 -24.10
N GLY A 678 -16.10 14.13 -24.47
CA GLY A 678 -17.10 13.68 -23.53
C GLY A 678 -18.24 12.91 -24.17
N ILE A 679 -19.12 12.41 -23.32
CA ILE A 679 -20.32 11.67 -23.71
C ILE A 679 -21.49 12.00 -22.79
N ASN A 680 -22.67 12.16 -23.39
CA ASN A 680 -23.90 12.36 -22.62
C ASN A 680 -24.27 11.06 -21.90
N GLN A 681 -24.65 11.18 -20.62
CA GLN A 681 -25.08 10.05 -19.81
C GLN A 681 -26.26 9.27 -20.43
N SER A 682 -27.15 9.96 -21.15
CA SER A 682 -28.27 9.33 -21.87
C SER A 682 -27.80 8.37 -22.98
N ILE A 683 -26.71 8.71 -23.68
CA ILE A 683 -26.12 7.83 -24.70
C ILE A 683 -25.60 6.56 -24.04
N GLN A 684 -24.97 6.68 -22.87
CA GLN A 684 -24.49 5.53 -22.11
C GLN A 684 -25.60 4.59 -21.63
N THR A 685 -26.79 5.12 -21.35
CA THR A 685 -27.96 4.29 -21.02
C THR A 685 -28.40 3.42 -22.21
N SER A 686 -28.31 3.96 -23.44
CA SER A 686 -28.73 3.25 -24.66
C SER A 686 -27.59 2.46 -25.34
N ASN A 687 -26.34 2.87 -25.14
CA ASN A 687 -25.14 2.32 -25.78
C ASN A 687 -23.99 2.20 -24.76
N PRO A 688 -24.08 1.26 -23.80
CA PRO A 688 -23.13 1.16 -22.70
C PRO A 688 -21.73 0.89 -23.21
N GLY A 689 -20.77 1.74 -22.83
CA GLY A 689 -19.38 1.60 -23.22
C GLY A 689 -19.15 1.69 -24.73
N THR A 690 -19.98 2.41 -25.49
CA THR A 690 -19.76 2.58 -26.93
C THR A 690 -18.36 3.13 -27.24
N ILE A 691 -17.76 2.61 -28.31
CA ILE A 691 -16.52 3.11 -28.91
C ILE A 691 -16.77 3.78 -30.27
N ASN A 692 -18.05 3.96 -30.64
CA ASN A 692 -18.41 4.71 -31.83
C ASN A 692 -18.12 6.19 -31.59
N LEU A 693 -17.08 6.69 -32.26
CA LEU A 693 -16.60 8.06 -32.16
C LEU A 693 -17.69 9.12 -32.42
N ASP A 694 -18.68 8.81 -33.28
CA ASP A 694 -19.79 9.74 -33.60
C ASP A 694 -20.78 9.96 -32.44
N LEU A 695 -20.74 9.09 -31.43
CA LEU A 695 -21.55 9.22 -30.22
C LEU A 695 -20.83 9.99 -29.11
N HIS A 696 -19.57 10.37 -29.34
CA HIS A 696 -18.77 11.23 -28.48
C HIS A 696 -18.64 12.61 -29.11
N ASN A 697 -18.48 13.65 -28.29
CA ASN A 697 -18.26 15.01 -28.77
C ASN A 697 -17.03 15.61 -28.09
N PRO A 698 -16.21 16.41 -28.79
CA PRO A 698 -15.25 17.27 -28.13
C PRO A 698 -15.93 18.16 -27.10
N LEU A 699 -15.29 18.36 -25.95
CA LEU A 699 -15.87 19.19 -24.88
C LEU A 699 -16.10 20.63 -25.33
N PHE A 700 -15.22 21.16 -26.16
CA PHE A 700 -15.22 22.58 -26.55
C PHE A 700 -15.71 22.82 -27.98
N GLU A 701 -16.40 21.85 -28.57
CA GLU A 701 -16.84 21.91 -29.97
C GLU A 701 -17.55 23.23 -30.31
N GLN A 702 -18.51 23.64 -29.48
CA GLN A 702 -19.27 24.89 -29.62
C GLN A 702 -18.42 26.17 -29.62
N SER A 703 -17.16 26.09 -29.17
CA SER A 703 -16.22 27.20 -29.09
C SER A 703 -15.17 27.17 -30.17
N PHE A 704 -15.13 26.14 -31.02
CA PHE A 704 -14.12 26.05 -32.08
C PHE A 704 -14.28 27.17 -33.12
N THR A 705 -13.13 27.63 -33.61
CA THR A 705 -13.07 28.69 -34.63
C THR A 705 -13.37 28.19 -36.03
N SER A 706 -13.26 26.89 -36.30
CA SER A 706 -13.73 26.22 -37.53
C SER A 706 -13.92 24.73 -37.26
N ASN A 707 -14.65 24.01 -38.11
CA ASN A 707 -14.68 22.54 -38.11
C ASN A 707 -13.48 21.93 -38.84
N VAL A 708 -12.77 22.75 -39.58
CA VAL A 708 -11.82 22.30 -40.59
C VAL A 708 -10.47 22.94 -40.29
N PRO A 709 -9.44 22.13 -40.00
CA PRO A 709 -8.06 22.62 -39.87
C PRO A 709 -7.62 23.34 -41.15
N ASN A 710 -6.93 24.46 -41.03
CA ASN A 710 -6.34 25.17 -42.17
C ASN A 710 -4.84 25.41 -41.91
N PRO A 711 -3.92 24.78 -42.67
CA PRO A 711 -4.18 23.82 -43.75
C PRO A 711 -4.76 22.48 -43.24
N THR A 712 -5.49 21.77 -44.12
CA THR A 712 -5.93 20.39 -43.93
C THR A 712 -5.00 19.41 -44.64
N TYR A 713 -4.47 18.42 -43.93
CA TYR A 713 -3.61 17.37 -44.47
C TYR A 713 -4.42 16.12 -44.84
N ILE A 714 -4.14 15.56 -46.02
CA ILE A 714 -4.79 14.37 -46.58
C ILE A 714 -3.77 13.26 -46.76
N ASP A 715 -4.06 12.10 -46.18
CA ASP A 715 -3.32 10.86 -46.40
C ASP A 715 -4.30 9.70 -46.67
N SER A 716 -4.31 9.17 -47.89
CA SER A 716 -5.23 8.10 -48.27
C SER A 716 -4.98 6.76 -47.56
N ILE A 717 -3.76 6.55 -47.06
CA ILE A 717 -3.31 5.29 -46.48
C ILE A 717 -3.54 5.29 -44.97
N TYR A 718 -3.13 6.37 -44.29
CA TYR A 718 -3.15 6.44 -42.83
C TYR A 718 -4.18 7.42 -42.27
N GLY A 719 -4.75 8.29 -43.11
CA GLY A 719 -5.78 9.25 -42.73
C GLY A 719 -7.13 8.58 -42.45
N LYS A 720 -7.99 9.30 -41.74
CA LYS A 720 -9.36 8.88 -41.42
C LYS A 720 -10.32 10.04 -41.62
N ASP A 721 -11.41 9.79 -42.33
CA ASP A 721 -12.48 10.76 -42.55
C ASP A 721 -13.40 10.86 -41.31
N ILE A 722 -12.86 11.50 -40.28
CA ILE A 722 -13.54 11.80 -39.00
C ILE A 722 -13.77 13.30 -38.86
N LYS A 723 -14.77 13.68 -38.06
CA LYS A 723 -15.33 15.05 -37.98
C LYS A 723 -14.30 16.19 -38.02
N PHE A 724 -13.20 16.08 -37.26
CA PHE A 724 -12.15 17.10 -37.16
C PHE A 724 -10.79 16.66 -37.71
N CYS A 725 -10.77 15.72 -38.67
CA CYS A 725 -9.54 15.35 -39.36
C CYS A 725 -8.94 16.54 -40.13
N GLY A 726 -7.68 16.41 -40.53
CA GLY A 726 -6.96 17.39 -41.33
C GLY A 726 -5.77 18.02 -40.61
N LEU A 727 -5.53 17.70 -39.35
CA LEU A 727 -4.29 18.07 -38.67
C LEU A 727 -3.20 17.06 -39.03
N LEU A 728 -1.92 17.42 -38.89
CA LEU A 728 -0.81 16.49 -39.11
C LEU A 728 -0.90 15.21 -38.26
N GLN A 729 -1.45 15.31 -37.04
CA GLN A 729 -1.61 14.17 -36.13
C GLN A 729 -2.87 13.33 -36.43
N THR A 730 -3.85 13.89 -37.14
CA THR A 730 -5.14 13.27 -37.45
C THR A 730 -5.57 13.64 -38.88
N MET A 731 -4.79 13.18 -39.88
CA MET A 731 -5.02 13.50 -41.29
C MET A 731 -6.37 12.96 -41.78
N CYS A 732 -7.01 13.67 -42.72
CA CYS A 732 -8.18 13.12 -43.41
C CYS A 732 -7.77 12.06 -44.42
N GLN A 733 -8.69 11.17 -44.77
CA GLN A 733 -8.45 10.15 -45.77
C GLN A 733 -8.69 10.69 -47.19
N THR A 734 -9.72 11.54 -47.37
CA THR A 734 -10.10 12.05 -48.68
C THR A 734 -10.19 13.56 -48.74
N ILE A 735 -9.83 14.13 -49.89
CA ILE A 735 -10.00 15.55 -50.21
C ILE A 735 -11.49 15.91 -50.19
N LYS A 736 -12.33 15.03 -50.76
CA LYS A 736 -13.78 15.21 -50.81
C LYS A 736 -14.36 15.43 -49.41
N TYR A 737 -14.04 14.56 -48.47
CA TYR A 737 -14.51 14.69 -47.09
C TYR A 737 -14.04 16.00 -46.46
N ALA A 738 -12.79 16.40 -46.71
CA ALA A 738 -12.25 17.66 -46.23
C ALA A 738 -13.00 18.89 -46.77
N ILE A 739 -13.53 18.82 -47.99
CA ILE A 739 -14.29 19.89 -48.65
C ILE A 739 -15.75 19.93 -48.18
N ASP A 740 -16.38 18.76 -48.03
CA ASP A 740 -17.81 18.64 -47.70
C ASP A 740 -18.14 19.12 -46.27
N ARG A 741 -17.13 19.28 -45.39
CA ARG A 741 -17.32 19.61 -43.96
C ARG A 741 -17.73 21.05 -43.63
N ASN A 742 -17.78 21.94 -44.62
CA ASN A 742 -18.03 23.38 -44.45
C ASN A 742 -17.03 24.06 -43.47
N PRO A 743 -16.03 24.80 -43.98
CA PRO A 743 -15.01 25.46 -43.16
C PRO A 743 -15.51 26.68 -42.36
N THR A 744 -16.82 26.98 -42.40
CA THR A 744 -17.42 28.12 -41.69
C THR A 744 -17.15 28.03 -40.18
N PRO A 745 -16.81 29.15 -39.52
CA PRO A 745 -16.61 29.21 -38.08
C PRO A 745 -17.84 28.82 -37.27
N LEU A 746 -17.68 27.89 -36.34
CA LEU A 746 -18.70 27.55 -35.34
C LEU A 746 -18.90 28.67 -34.31
N SER A 747 -17.80 29.31 -33.89
CA SER A 747 -17.81 30.38 -32.88
C SER A 747 -18.51 31.68 -33.31
N GLY A 748 -18.86 31.82 -34.60
CA GLY A 748 -19.33 33.08 -35.17
C GLY A 748 -18.24 34.14 -35.36
N ILE A 749 -16.98 33.83 -35.02
CA ILE A 749 -15.81 34.67 -35.29
C ILE A 749 -15.22 34.24 -36.66
N PRO A 750 -15.25 35.10 -37.69
CA PRO A 750 -14.65 34.80 -38.99
C PRO A 750 -13.17 34.43 -38.85
N PRO A 751 -12.70 33.28 -39.38
CA PRO A 751 -11.28 33.05 -39.49
C PRO A 751 -10.68 34.15 -40.39
N PRO A 752 -9.45 34.61 -40.10
CA PRO A 752 -8.81 35.68 -40.86
C PRO A 752 -8.45 35.27 -42.30
N ASP A 753 -8.45 33.96 -42.59
CA ASP A 753 -7.96 33.41 -43.85
C ASP A 753 -9.07 33.35 -44.91
N ILE A 754 -8.79 33.99 -46.06
CA ILE A 754 -9.62 33.93 -47.27
C ILE A 754 -9.34 32.63 -48.07
N ASN A 755 -8.26 31.91 -47.75
CA ASN A 755 -7.85 30.70 -48.48
C ASN A 755 -7.94 29.46 -47.59
N TYR A 756 -8.55 28.39 -48.10
CA TYR A 756 -8.57 27.08 -47.46
C TYR A 756 -7.59 26.15 -48.17
N SER A 757 -6.51 25.78 -47.48
CA SER A 757 -5.44 24.96 -48.06
C SER A 757 -5.59 23.49 -47.68
N ILE A 758 -5.47 22.61 -48.67
CA ILE A 758 -5.48 21.16 -48.56
C ILE A 758 -4.13 20.65 -49.06
N ILE A 759 -3.41 19.91 -48.22
CA ILE A 759 -2.06 19.43 -48.47
C ILE A 759 -2.09 17.90 -48.54
N MET A 760 -1.70 17.34 -49.68
CA MET A 760 -1.60 15.90 -49.86
C MET A 760 -0.25 15.37 -49.41
N THR A 761 -0.25 14.41 -48.48
CA THR A 761 0.96 13.72 -47.99
C THR A 761 1.18 12.36 -48.65
N SER A 762 0.15 11.78 -49.27
CA SER A 762 0.23 10.53 -50.03
C SER A 762 -0.56 10.60 -51.35
N ASN A 763 -0.31 9.65 -52.25
CA ASN A 763 -1.13 9.49 -53.45
C ASN A 763 -2.51 8.95 -53.06
N THR A 764 -3.55 9.20 -53.85
CA THR A 764 -4.92 8.71 -53.55
C THR A 764 -5.60 8.17 -54.80
N GLU A 765 -6.36 7.09 -54.63
CA GLU A 765 -7.35 6.57 -55.60
C GLU A 765 -8.77 6.60 -55.03
N LEU A 766 -8.96 7.25 -53.88
CA LEU A 766 -10.22 7.23 -53.12
C LEU A 766 -11.12 8.42 -53.45
N ASP A 767 -10.55 9.51 -53.95
CA ASP A 767 -11.25 10.76 -54.20
C ASP A 767 -12.06 10.75 -55.49
N THR A 768 -13.35 11.09 -55.38
CA THR A 768 -14.29 11.14 -56.51
C THR A 768 -15.31 12.25 -56.35
N ASN A 769 -15.68 12.91 -57.45
CA ASN A 769 -16.79 13.87 -57.49
C ASN A 769 -16.68 14.97 -56.42
N ILE A 770 -15.53 15.65 -56.38
CA ILE A 770 -15.27 16.82 -55.55
C ILE A 770 -16.01 18.02 -56.17
N GLN A 771 -16.87 18.67 -55.39
CA GLN A 771 -17.65 19.83 -55.84
C GLN A 771 -17.15 21.10 -55.13
N ILE A 772 -16.86 22.15 -55.90
CA ILE A 772 -16.48 23.47 -55.40
C ILE A 772 -17.53 24.48 -55.87
N ASN A 773 -18.33 25.02 -54.95
CA ASN A 773 -19.41 25.96 -55.26
C ASN A 773 -19.54 27.06 -54.19
N SER A 774 -20.59 27.89 -54.23
CA SER A 774 -20.76 28.99 -53.27
C SER A 774 -20.93 28.54 -51.82
N THR A 775 -21.28 27.27 -51.58
CA THR A 775 -21.41 26.69 -50.24
C THR A 775 -20.11 26.11 -49.68
N THR A 776 -19.09 25.94 -50.52
CA THR A 776 -17.78 25.41 -50.11
C THR A 776 -17.00 26.44 -49.30
N LEU A 777 -17.02 27.71 -49.71
CA LEU A 777 -16.47 28.87 -49.00
C LEU A 777 -17.37 30.09 -49.26
N LEU A 778 -17.81 30.79 -48.19
CA LEU A 778 -18.63 32.01 -48.30
C LEU A 778 -17.92 33.13 -49.08
N THR A 779 -16.60 33.27 -48.88
CA THR A 779 -15.70 34.14 -49.64
C THR A 779 -14.30 33.53 -49.57
N GLY A 780 -13.78 32.94 -50.65
CA GLY A 780 -12.43 32.37 -50.61
C GLY A 780 -12.02 31.43 -51.74
N ASN A 781 -10.73 31.07 -51.74
CA ASN A 781 -10.11 30.16 -52.71
C ASN A 781 -9.68 28.85 -52.02
N VAL A 782 -10.10 27.71 -52.57
CA VAL A 782 -9.66 26.37 -52.14
C VAL A 782 -8.35 26.06 -52.84
N ILE A 783 -7.29 25.79 -52.08
CA ILE A 783 -5.97 25.46 -52.62
C ILE A 783 -5.70 24.00 -52.32
N ILE A 784 -5.50 23.17 -53.34
CA ILE A 784 -5.10 21.77 -53.18
C ILE A 784 -3.68 21.62 -53.72
N GLN A 785 -2.77 21.12 -52.90
CA GLN A 785 -1.36 21.03 -53.24
C GLN A 785 -0.68 19.78 -52.71
N SER A 786 0.44 19.41 -53.33
CA SER A 786 1.34 18.40 -52.77
C SER A 786 2.11 18.95 -51.57
N ASP A 787 2.37 18.10 -50.58
CA ASP A 787 3.28 18.43 -49.48
C ASP A 787 4.67 18.81 -50.01
N GLY A 788 5.23 19.90 -49.46
CA GLY A 788 6.49 20.51 -49.90
C GLY A 788 6.41 21.43 -51.13
N TYR A 789 5.24 21.62 -51.75
CA TYR A 789 5.09 22.57 -52.85
C TYR A 789 5.41 24.01 -52.39
N SER A 790 6.19 24.74 -53.20
CA SER A 790 6.46 26.17 -53.02
C SER A 790 6.51 26.86 -54.39
N PRO A 791 5.89 28.05 -54.56
CA PRO A 791 5.93 28.80 -55.82
C PRO A 791 7.34 29.15 -56.32
N GLU A 792 8.34 29.13 -55.43
CA GLU A 792 9.73 29.49 -55.71
C GLU A 792 10.62 28.26 -55.98
N ALA A 793 10.08 27.05 -55.80
CA ALA A 793 10.82 25.80 -55.98
C ALA A 793 10.87 25.39 -57.47
N GLY A 794 12.05 24.96 -57.96
CA GLY A 794 12.16 24.31 -59.26
C GLY A 794 11.57 22.89 -59.24
N ASN A 795 11.27 22.32 -60.42
CA ASN A 795 10.54 21.05 -60.61
C ASN A 795 11.07 19.81 -59.87
N ASP A 796 12.27 19.83 -59.27
CA ASP A 796 12.94 18.66 -58.66
C ASP A 796 13.00 18.69 -57.11
N ILE A 797 12.32 19.64 -56.44
CA ILE A 797 12.51 19.88 -54.99
C ILE A 797 11.43 19.21 -54.11
N TYR A 798 10.29 18.78 -54.69
CA TYR A 798 9.20 18.12 -53.97
C TYR A 798 8.58 16.99 -54.81
N ILE A 799 7.78 16.12 -54.17
CA ILE A 799 7.13 14.98 -54.85
C ILE A 799 5.70 15.37 -55.20
N LYS A 800 5.36 15.37 -56.49
CA LYS A 800 3.97 15.55 -56.95
C LYS A 800 3.13 14.35 -56.50
N ARG A 801 2.13 14.60 -55.66
CA ARG A 801 1.19 13.57 -55.21
C ARG A 801 0.15 13.30 -56.30
N SER A 802 -0.07 12.01 -56.55
CA SER A 802 -0.98 11.55 -57.58
C SER A 802 -2.41 11.43 -57.07
N ILE A 803 -3.38 11.97 -57.81
CA ILE A 803 -4.80 11.65 -57.67
C ILE A 803 -5.18 10.76 -58.85
N SER A 804 -5.32 9.47 -58.59
CA SER A 804 -5.64 8.45 -59.59
C SER A 804 -7.14 8.33 -59.78
N THR A 805 -7.55 8.46 -61.03
CA THR A 805 -8.92 8.54 -61.53
C THR A 805 -9.16 7.62 -62.72
N SER A 806 -8.17 6.79 -63.07
CA SER A 806 -8.19 5.94 -64.26
C SER A 806 -9.33 4.93 -64.34
N SER A 807 -9.93 4.57 -63.20
CA SER A 807 -11.09 3.69 -63.11
C SER A 807 -12.44 4.44 -63.17
N PHE A 808 -12.45 5.77 -63.08
CA PHE A 808 -13.67 6.57 -62.93
C PHE A 808 -14.24 7.06 -64.26
N SER A 809 -15.57 7.14 -64.34
CA SER A 809 -16.30 7.68 -65.50
C SER A 809 -16.91 9.07 -65.28
N ASN A 810 -16.79 9.62 -64.07
CA ASN A 810 -17.34 10.91 -63.67
C ASN A 810 -16.21 11.92 -63.46
N SER A 811 -16.50 13.22 -63.62
CA SER A 811 -15.54 14.28 -63.32
C SER A 811 -15.01 14.16 -61.89
N LEU A 812 -13.70 14.35 -61.71
CA LEU A 812 -13.08 14.45 -60.39
C LEU A 812 -13.46 15.77 -59.73
N PHE A 813 -13.29 16.89 -60.45
CA PHE A 813 -13.64 18.23 -59.96
C PHE A 813 -14.80 18.82 -60.77
N THR A 814 -15.81 19.34 -60.07
CA THR A 814 -16.81 20.25 -60.64
C THR A 814 -16.74 21.58 -59.91
N ILE A 815 -16.47 22.67 -60.62
CA ILE A 815 -16.49 24.03 -60.07
C ILE A 815 -17.71 24.77 -60.64
N SER A 816 -18.55 25.32 -59.77
CA SER A 816 -19.77 26.05 -60.16
C SER A 816 -20.00 27.31 -59.31
N GLU A 817 -21.02 28.09 -59.67
CA GLU A 817 -21.42 29.32 -58.95
C GLU A 817 -20.23 30.30 -58.75
N THR A 818 -19.87 30.61 -57.50
CA THR A 818 -18.74 31.46 -57.11
C THR A 818 -17.51 30.67 -56.62
N GLY A 819 -17.42 29.38 -56.95
CA GLY A 819 -16.31 28.54 -56.51
C GLY A 819 -14.96 28.96 -57.11
N ASP A 820 -13.91 28.99 -56.30
CA ASP A 820 -12.54 29.29 -56.70
C ASP A 820 -11.60 28.17 -56.22
N LEU A 821 -10.85 27.57 -57.15
CA LEU A 821 -10.00 26.40 -56.92
C LEU A 821 -8.60 26.60 -57.49
N SER A 822 -7.57 26.42 -56.68
CA SER A 822 -6.17 26.36 -57.12
C SER A 822 -5.60 24.95 -56.94
N LEU A 823 -5.05 24.38 -58.01
CA LEU A 823 -4.37 23.08 -58.02
C LEU A 823 -2.87 23.30 -58.23
N LEU A 824 -2.06 22.92 -57.26
CA LEU A 824 -0.64 23.27 -57.22
C LEU A 824 0.26 22.04 -57.06
N GLY A 825 1.12 21.78 -58.05
CA GLY A 825 2.14 20.73 -57.94
C GLY A 825 1.58 19.31 -57.82
N LEU A 826 0.44 19.02 -58.43
CA LEU A 826 -0.23 17.71 -58.36
C LEU A 826 0.03 16.87 -59.61
N HIS A 827 -0.18 15.56 -59.50
CA HIS A 827 -0.13 14.64 -60.63
C HIS A 827 -1.52 14.02 -60.85
N PHE A 828 -2.04 14.05 -62.07
CA PHE A 828 -3.32 13.47 -62.43
C PHE A 828 -3.15 12.45 -63.56
N ASP A 829 -3.85 11.33 -63.45
CA ASP A 829 -4.14 10.48 -64.60
C ASP A 829 -5.43 10.94 -65.31
N ASN A 830 -5.73 10.36 -66.47
CA ASN A 830 -7.01 10.58 -67.14
C ASN A 830 -8.11 9.72 -66.50
N LEU A 831 -9.38 10.12 -66.68
CA LEU A 831 -10.53 9.24 -66.43
C LEU A 831 -10.47 7.97 -67.28
N ASN A 832 -11.29 6.97 -66.94
CA ASN A 832 -11.48 5.77 -67.76
C ASN A 832 -11.67 6.16 -69.23
N SER A 833 -10.90 5.55 -70.13
CA SER A 833 -10.93 5.80 -71.59
C SER A 833 -12.30 5.73 -72.25
N SER A 834 -13.30 5.08 -71.63
CA SER A 834 -14.70 5.07 -72.10
C SER A 834 -15.58 6.19 -71.51
N SER A 835 -15.02 7.06 -70.66
CA SER A 835 -15.72 8.18 -70.05
C SER A 835 -16.13 9.21 -71.12
N THR A 836 -17.30 9.81 -70.93
CA THR A 836 -17.77 10.96 -71.72
C THR A 836 -17.63 12.27 -70.97
N ASN A 837 -17.29 12.24 -69.68
CA ASN A 837 -17.12 13.42 -68.83
C ASN A 837 -15.66 13.88 -68.86
N ALA A 838 -15.43 15.18 -68.70
CA ALA A 838 -14.08 15.71 -68.50
C ALA A 838 -13.60 15.45 -67.07
N LEU A 839 -12.27 15.28 -66.87
CA LEU A 839 -11.66 15.12 -65.54
C LEU A 839 -12.02 16.29 -64.63
N MET A 840 -12.00 17.50 -65.17
CA MET A 840 -12.41 18.74 -64.49
C MET A 840 -13.49 19.46 -65.30
N SER A 841 -14.57 19.87 -64.65
CA SER A 841 -15.69 20.58 -65.26
C SER A 841 -15.94 21.91 -64.56
N ILE A 842 -15.97 23.01 -65.30
CA ILE A 842 -16.38 24.33 -64.82
C ILE A 842 -17.74 24.67 -65.43
N ARG A 843 -18.70 25.06 -64.60
CA ARG A 843 -20.09 25.32 -65.01
C ARG A 843 -20.57 26.68 -64.48
N ARG A 844 -21.24 27.44 -65.34
CA ARG A 844 -21.91 28.69 -64.98
C ARG A 844 -23.42 28.47 -64.87
N ASP A 845 -23.99 28.81 -63.73
CA ASP A 845 -25.44 28.69 -63.46
C ASP A 845 -26.21 30.01 -63.67
N ASP A 846 -25.56 31.18 -63.55
CA ASP A 846 -26.12 32.50 -63.89
C ASP A 846 -25.07 33.47 -64.49
N ASN A 847 -25.50 34.61 -65.06
CA ASN A 847 -24.61 35.60 -65.70
C ASN A 847 -23.90 36.56 -64.70
N THR A 848 -24.15 36.42 -63.40
CA THR A 848 -23.65 37.29 -62.33
C THR A 848 -22.61 36.64 -61.43
N GLN A 849 -22.45 35.32 -61.49
CA GLN A 849 -21.47 34.53 -60.74
C GLN A 849 -20.35 34.01 -61.66
N GLN A 850 -19.11 33.98 -61.15
CA GLN A 850 -17.95 33.55 -61.92
C GLN A 850 -17.09 32.58 -61.12
N ALA A 851 -17.07 31.32 -61.57
CA ALA A 851 -16.20 30.28 -61.07
C ALA A 851 -14.78 30.40 -61.65
N ASN A 852 -13.76 30.15 -60.83
CA ASN A 852 -12.35 30.26 -61.19
C ASN A 852 -11.60 28.94 -60.93
N ILE A 853 -10.66 28.60 -61.82
CA ILE A 853 -9.66 27.55 -61.55
C ILE A 853 -8.26 28.07 -61.86
N THR A 854 -7.28 27.77 -61.03
CA THR A 854 -5.86 28.04 -61.27
C THR A 854 -5.08 26.74 -61.23
N ILE A 855 -4.22 26.48 -62.22
CA ILE A 855 -3.39 25.26 -62.28
C ILE A 855 -1.93 25.65 -62.45
N ILE A 856 -1.08 25.28 -61.49
CA ILE A 856 0.35 25.62 -61.49
C ILE A 856 1.17 24.37 -61.20
N ASP A 857 2.15 24.09 -62.06
CA ASP A 857 3.09 22.96 -61.94
C ASP A 857 2.42 21.57 -61.77
N CYS A 858 1.20 21.38 -62.30
CA CYS A 858 0.56 20.07 -62.32
C CYS A 858 1.01 19.24 -63.52
N GLU A 859 1.14 17.92 -63.35
CA GLU A 859 1.37 16.94 -64.41
C GLU A 859 0.07 16.22 -64.75
N PHE A 860 -0.23 16.09 -66.05
CA PHE A 860 -1.33 15.28 -66.56
C PHE A 860 -0.75 14.21 -67.47
N ASN A 861 -0.88 12.95 -67.09
CA ASN A 861 -0.39 11.84 -67.91
C ASN A 861 -1.44 10.74 -68.08
N GLN A 862 -1.28 9.92 -69.11
CA GLN A 862 -2.11 8.74 -69.30
C GLN A 862 -1.30 7.54 -68.83
N ASP A 863 -1.80 6.81 -67.83
CA ASP A 863 -1.14 5.59 -67.38
C ASP A 863 -1.15 4.53 -68.48
N SER A 864 -0.01 4.35 -69.14
CA SER A 864 0.18 3.38 -70.23
C SER A 864 -0.01 1.92 -69.79
N SER A 865 -0.02 1.64 -68.49
CA SER A 865 -0.31 0.30 -67.94
C SER A 865 -1.80 0.05 -67.71
N SER A 866 -2.60 1.12 -67.57
CA SER A 866 -4.04 1.07 -67.33
C SER A 866 -4.90 1.11 -68.60
N TYR A 867 -4.32 1.48 -69.77
CA TYR A 867 -5.07 1.62 -71.02
C TYR A 867 -4.42 0.91 -72.21
N SER A 868 -5.24 0.25 -73.03
CA SER A 868 -4.82 -0.38 -74.29
C SER A 868 -4.75 0.58 -75.47
N SER A 869 -5.24 1.82 -75.33
CA SER A 869 -5.19 2.87 -76.36
C SER A 869 -4.77 4.23 -75.78
N SER A 870 -4.03 5.00 -76.57
CA SER A 870 -3.60 6.36 -76.23
C SER A 870 -4.62 7.44 -76.63
N SER A 871 -5.86 7.06 -76.95
CA SER A 871 -6.91 7.96 -77.42
C SER A 871 -7.96 8.19 -76.33
N LEU A 872 -8.18 9.45 -75.93
CA LEU A 872 -9.22 9.84 -74.97
C LEU A 872 -10.53 10.16 -75.71
N SER A 873 -11.67 9.67 -75.21
CA SER A 873 -13.01 10.04 -75.72
C SER A 873 -13.60 11.29 -75.06
N HIS A 874 -12.84 11.93 -74.15
CA HIS A 874 -13.26 13.10 -73.39
C HIS A 874 -12.14 14.13 -73.31
N SER A 875 -12.49 15.38 -72.97
CA SER A 875 -11.50 16.41 -72.65
C SER A 875 -10.95 16.22 -71.24
N ILE A 876 -9.75 16.74 -70.94
CA ILE A 876 -9.24 16.76 -69.55
C ILE A 876 -9.98 17.85 -68.75
N ILE A 877 -10.13 19.04 -69.34
CA ILE A 877 -10.80 20.19 -68.71
C ILE A 877 -11.91 20.67 -69.65
N SER A 878 -13.11 20.88 -69.12
CA SER A 878 -14.25 21.46 -69.84
C SER A 878 -14.73 22.72 -69.14
N ILE A 879 -14.78 23.84 -69.86
CA ILE A 879 -15.16 25.14 -69.31
C ILE A 879 -16.43 25.63 -70.01
N ASN A 880 -17.53 25.72 -69.27
CA ASN A 880 -18.79 26.31 -69.73
C ASN A 880 -19.14 27.55 -68.89
N GLY A 881 -18.40 28.63 -69.14
CA GLY A 881 -18.40 29.87 -68.36
C GLY A 881 -17.48 29.81 -67.12
N GLY A 882 -16.79 30.91 -66.81
CA GLY A 882 -15.80 30.99 -65.73
C GLY A 882 -14.49 31.67 -66.16
N GLN A 883 -13.46 31.63 -65.32
CA GLN A 883 -12.06 32.02 -65.61
C GLN A 883 -11.11 30.86 -65.27
N MET A 884 -10.06 30.69 -66.09
CA MET A 884 -8.97 29.73 -65.87
C MET A 884 -7.63 30.45 -66.07
#